data_AF-A0A0C3I6Z4-F1
#
_entry.id   AF-A0A0C3I6Z4-F1
#
_cell.length_a   1.000
_cell.length_b   1.000
_cell.length_c   1.000
_cell.angle_alpha   90.00
_cell.angle_beta   90.00
_cell.angle_gamma   90.00
#
_symmetry.space_group_name_H-M   'P 1'
#
loop_
_entity.id
_entity.type
_entity.pdbx_description
1 polymer ?
#
loop_
_entity_poly.entity_id
_entity_poly.type
_entity_poly.pdbx_seq_one_letter_code
_entity_poly.pdbx_strand_id
1 'polypeptide(L)'
;MPNPLHIKSGGRLVLSVPLILFMDDVSGNISKQWNKHHVVYMSNASMPREMVEKEFCIHFVTSSPHATPLELMNGVSKSVRKTMEEGVITWDCKNKTEVMLIAYNVFIAGDNPMQAEECSHAGLHCNYFRRTCNVGGTNQEKMSDSGYMNLFKCGELHTPERTLAEIKKQVELAKLPGGTEKLKGAVASSGIHDPVSMSIINHLLELGKQLRKRKAGVPAKPEAEVQVQLEKEFELALGGLSLDDHINPLLGMPGVNIHQDTPTEILHTILLGIVKYFWGLTTYILEKAQQLNLFKAWLESINKDGLNSPTLGAEYICHYKGGLIGKHFKSLAQVMPYLIYDLVPQHVLDGWTLIGELVVLLWHTAIDDVDEYLTTLTHTIQNFLSISAQCAPSILITKAKFHFLLHLPDYIRRFGPAILFSTEQYESFNHVFWLASIYSNQQAPSHDTCQAFSGQDIIKHMVTGGHWYDEKMKKWVHAGEHITTFLKAHPEQNHLVGLPICCSIDIFTQCLTGYAQLPTIPGDQGKRSKISPCIQWHLTLSATINMPGEDSQVSKRSSLYYKCLAFTTVSLDKAAVGSHVVLCVAMVDEILVPHGKHHAQHIAVHCFKFLPELHPTLHVPQLRLPETIHQLVVTPEDILCVVNVQHDCMAEGKNCKEMQHVPIQQEHVETTKMHPTVVHASTNAYLLNTHALHNYQLISAVIPKALHSQIGSSIVVDHHSL
;
A
#
# COMPACT_ATOMS: atom_id res chain seq x y z
N MET A 1 0.69 12.82 -45.07
CA MET A 1 -0.47 11.91 -44.98
C MET A 1 -1.16 12.15 -43.65
N PRO A 2 -2.50 12.16 -43.56
CA PRO A 2 -3.18 12.28 -42.27
C PRO A 2 -2.84 11.07 -41.39
N ASN A 3 -2.79 11.27 -40.08
CA ASN A 3 -2.58 10.22 -39.10
C ASN A 3 -3.63 9.09 -39.30
N PRO A 4 -3.26 7.80 -39.36
CA PRO A 4 -4.20 6.69 -39.52
C PRO A 4 -5.37 6.71 -38.54
N LEU A 5 -5.13 7.16 -37.30
CA LEU A 5 -6.17 7.29 -36.27
C LEU A 5 -7.20 8.37 -36.59
N HIS A 6 -6.81 9.43 -37.30
CA HIS A 6 -7.73 10.49 -37.73
C HIS A 6 -8.66 10.03 -38.86
N ILE A 7 -8.16 9.17 -39.76
CA ILE A 7 -9.02 8.51 -40.75
C ILE A 7 -10.00 7.58 -40.03
N LYS A 8 -9.48 6.72 -39.13
CA LYS A 8 -10.27 5.76 -38.37
C LYS A 8 -11.37 6.43 -37.54
N SER A 9 -11.09 7.57 -36.92
CA SER A 9 -12.06 8.29 -36.08
C SER A 9 -13.14 9.03 -36.87
N GLY A 10 -13.02 9.10 -38.19
CA GLY A 10 -13.88 9.93 -39.03
C GLY A 10 -13.69 11.43 -38.75
N GLY A 11 -12.47 11.85 -38.39
CA GLY A 11 -12.16 13.23 -38.02
C GLY A 11 -12.46 13.63 -36.58
N ARG A 12 -12.96 12.69 -35.75
CA ARG A 12 -13.14 12.93 -34.31
C ARG A 12 -11.80 13.01 -33.58
N LEU A 13 -11.77 13.77 -32.49
CA LEU A 13 -10.64 13.76 -31.54
C LEU A 13 -10.46 12.33 -31.00
N VAL A 14 -9.21 11.86 -30.97
CA VAL A 14 -8.85 10.54 -30.45
C VAL A 14 -8.17 10.70 -29.10
N LEU A 15 -8.69 10.03 -28.08
CA LEU A 15 -8.14 10.05 -26.72
C LEU A 15 -7.71 8.64 -26.33
N SER A 16 -6.47 8.51 -25.85
CA SER A 16 -5.98 7.26 -25.28
C SER A 16 -6.37 7.17 -23.81
N VAL A 17 -6.92 6.04 -23.39
CA VAL A 17 -7.36 5.77 -22.02
C VAL A 17 -6.47 4.70 -21.40
N PRO A 18 -5.49 5.09 -20.56
CA PRO A 18 -4.67 4.13 -19.85
C PRO A 18 -5.47 3.39 -18.77
N LEU A 19 -5.37 2.06 -18.74
CA LEU A 19 -6.05 1.22 -17.77
C LEU A 19 -5.05 0.60 -16.78
N ILE A 20 -5.40 0.64 -15.50
CA ILE A 20 -4.82 -0.23 -14.47
C ILE A 20 -5.80 -1.38 -14.31
N LEU A 21 -5.33 -2.61 -14.53
CA LEU A 21 -6.13 -3.80 -14.24
C LEU A 21 -5.72 -4.37 -12.91
N PHE A 22 -6.69 -4.94 -12.19
CA PHE A 22 -6.45 -5.72 -10.99
C PHE A 22 -7.16 -7.05 -11.13
N MET A 23 -6.45 -8.14 -10.85
CA MET A 23 -7.00 -9.48 -10.76
C MET A 23 -6.62 -10.07 -9.42
N ASP A 24 -7.58 -10.68 -8.73
CA ASP A 24 -7.30 -11.44 -7.53
C ASP A 24 -8.42 -12.47 -7.25
N ASP A 25 -8.17 -13.35 -6.28
CA ASP A 25 -9.23 -14.16 -5.71
C ASP A 25 -9.98 -13.44 -4.58
N VAL A 26 -11.30 -13.63 -4.57
CA VAL A 26 -12.21 -13.02 -3.59
C VAL A 26 -13.21 -14.07 -3.11
N SER A 27 -13.67 -13.94 -1.86
CA SER A 27 -14.76 -14.77 -1.38
C SER A 27 -16.11 -14.12 -1.69
N GLY A 28 -17.01 -14.89 -2.28
CA GLY A 28 -18.43 -14.53 -2.40
C GLY A 28 -19.21 -14.79 -1.11
N ASN A 29 -18.57 -14.77 0.06
CA ASN A 29 -19.21 -14.99 1.36
C ASN A 29 -18.46 -14.25 2.49
N ILE A 30 -19.05 -14.18 3.69
CA ILE A 30 -18.48 -13.51 4.88
C ILE A 30 -17.14 -14.13 5.29
N SER A 31 -17.00 -15.44 5.09
CA SER A 31 -15.78 -16.17 5.39
C SER A 31 -14.95 -16.42 4.14
N LYS A 32 -13.65 -16.13 4.22
CA LYS A 32 -12.69 -16.31 3.11
C LYS A 32 -12.54 -17.77 2.60
N GLN A 33 -13.11 -18.74 3.31
CA GLN A 33 -12.86 -20.17 3.05
C GLN A 33 -13.75 -20.76 1.95
N TRP A 34 -14.92 -20.18 1.70
CA TRP A 34 -15.92 -20.75 0.81
C TRP A 34 -16.28 -19.78 -0.30
N ASN A 35 -16.81 -20.32 -1.41
CA ASN A 35 -17.31 -19.55 -2.55
C ASN A 35 -16.22 -18.67 -3.21
N LYS A 36 -15.05 -19.26 -3.49
CA LYS A 36 -13.94 -18.58 -4.16
C LYS A 36 -14.37 -18.14 -5.56
N HIS A 37 -14.16 -16.87 -5.84
CA HIS A 37 -14.28 -16.25 -7.15
C HIS A 37 -12.92 -15.69 -7.56
N HIS A 38 -12.70 -15.60 -8.86
CA HIS A 38 -11.72 -14.67 -9.42
C HIS A 38 -12.45 -13.44 -9.90
N VAL A 39 -11.89 -12.26 -9.65
CA VAL A 39 -12.50 -10.98 -10.00
C VAL A 39 -11.49 -10.09 -10.71
N VAL A 40 -11.99 -9.36 -11.71
CA VAL A 40 -11.23 -8.32 -12.40
C VAL A 40 -11.85 -6.96 -12.12
N TYR A 41 -11.03 -6.03 -11.67
CA TYR A 41 -11.34 -4.62 -11.59
C TYR A 41 -10.47 -3.81 -12.57
N MET A 42 -10.92 -2.61 -12.89
CA MET A 42 -10.13 -1.65 -13.66
C MET A 42 -10.26 -0.23 -13.09
N SER A 43 -9.20 0.56 -13.26
CA SER A 43 -9.20 2.00 -12.99
C SER A 43 -8.60 2.76 -14.18
N ASN A 44 -9.04 3.99 -14.41
CA ASN A 44 -8.42 4.85 -15.42
C ASN A 44 -7.18 5.55 -14.84
N ALA A 45 -6.00 5.20 -15.36
CA ALA A 45 -4.72 5.72 -14.89
C ALA A 45 -4.47 7.20 -15.26
N SER A 46 -5.34 7.82 -16.07
CA SER A 46 -5.24 9.24 -16.41
C SER A 46 -5.79 10.16 -15.31
N MET A 47 -6.38 9.60 -14.27
CA MET A 47 -6.93 10.37 -13.15
C MET A 47 -5.83 10.78 -12.17
N PRO A 48 -5.98 11.91 -11.45
CA PRO A 48 -5.12 12.23 -10.33
C PRO A 48 -5.14 11.11 -9.29
N ARG A 49 -4.03 10.91 -8.56
CA ARG A 49 -3.90 9.86 -7.54
C ARG A 49 -5.05 9.87 -6.54
N GLU A 50 -5.43 11.06 -6.06
CA GLU A 50 -6.52 11.26 -5.10
C GLU A 50 -7.89 10.78 -5.61
N MET A 51 -8.03 10.61 -6.93
CA MET A 51 -9.21 10.04 -7.56
C MET A 51 -9.04 8.54 -7.83
N VAL A 52 -7.88 8.09 -8.32
CA VAL A 52 -7.59 6.66 -8.56
C VAL A 52 -7.74 5.83 -7.29
N GLU A 53 -7.40 6.39 -6.12
CA GLU A 53 -7.51 5.74 -4.81
C GLU A 53 -8.96 5.66 -4.27
N LYS A 54 -9.93 6.33 -4.90
CA LYS A 54 -11.33 6.33 -4.43
C LYS A 54 -12.09 5.11 -4.95
N GLU A 55 -12.87 4.50 -4.05
CA GLU A 55 -13.81 3.42 -4.36
C GLU A 55 -14.72 3.76 -5.57
N PHE A 56 -15.14 5.02 -5.70
CA PHE A 56 -15.95 5.52 -6.82
C PHE A 56 -15.31 5.26 -8.20
N CYS A 57 -13.99 5.32 -8.27
CA CYS A 57 -13.19 5.29 -9.50
C CYS A 57 -12.73 3.88 -9.89
N ILE A 58 -13.05 2.88 -9.07
CA ILE A 58 -12.79 1.46 -9.35
C ILE A 58 -14.03 0.89 -10.05
N HIS A 59 -13.81 0.27 -11.22
CA HIS A 59 -14.86 -0.34 -12.01
C HIS A 59 -14.76 -1.87 -11.99
N PHE A 60 -15.90 -2.51 -11.73
CA PHE A 60 -16.03 -3.96 -11.89
C PHE A 60 -16.00 -4.33 -13.37
N VAL A 61 -15.19 -5.33 -13.74
CA VAL A 61 -15.11 -5.82 -15.12
C VAL A 61 -15.80 -7.17 -15.27
N THR A 62 -15.39 -8.16 -14.47
CA THR A 62 -15.95 -9.52 -14.52
C THR A 62 -15.60 -10.31 -13.26
N SER A 63 -16.35 -11.37 -12.99
CA SER A 63 -16.00 -12.36 -11.96
C SER A 63 -16.49 -13.76 -12.32
N SER A 64 -15.77 -14.78 -11.84
CA SER A 64 -16.20 -16.17 -12.01
C SER A 64 -15.77 -17.09 -10.88
N PRO A 65 -16.65 -17.98 -10.39
CA PRO A 65 -16.25 -19.10 -9.54
C PRO A 65 -15.76 -20.31 -10.36
N HIS A 66 -15.82 -20.25 -11.69
CA HIS A 66 -15.54 -21.38 -12.58
C HIS A 66 -14.42 -21.12 -13.57
N ALA A 67 -14.37 -19.91 -14.16
CA ALA A 67 -13.31 -19.53 -15.07
C ALA A 67 -12.02 -19.26 -14.30
N THR A 68 -10.92 -19.76 -14.84
CA THR A 68 -9.56 -19.48 -14.36
C THR A 68 -9.21 -18.00 -14.56
N PRO A 69 -8.22 -17.47 -13.82
CA PRO A 69 -7.75 -16.10 -14.01
C PRO A 69 -7.41 -15.77 -15.46
N LEU A 70 -6.66 -16.64 -16.15
CA LEU A 70 -6.23 -16.39 -17.53
C LEU A 70 -7.35 -16.52 -18.57
N GLU A 71 -8.43 -17.28 -18.28
CA GLU A 71 -9.64 -17.27 -19.11
C GLU A 71 -10.39 -15.94 -19.00
N LEU A 72 -10.51 -15.38 -17.79
CA LEU A 72 -11.06 -14.04 -17.59
C LEU A 72 -10.21 -12.98 -18.31
N MET A 73 -8.88 -13.05 -18.15
CA MET A 73 -7.94 -12.14 -18.82
C MET A 73 -7.93 -12.29 -20.34
N ASN A 74 -8.29 -13.45 -20.89
CA ASN A 74 -8.51 -13.62 -22.33
C ASN A 74 -9.71 -12.76 -22.80
N GLY A 75 -10.82 -12.79 -22.06
CA GLY A 75 -11.99 -11.96 -22.34
C GLY A 75 -11.68 -10.46 -22.23
N VAL A 76 -10.92 -10.06 -21.20
CA VAL A 76 -10.47 -8.68 -21.02
C VAL A 76 -9.53 -8.25 -22.14
N SER A 77 -8.51 -9.06 -22.46
CA SER A 77 -7.57 -8.80 -23.55
C SER A 77 -8.26 -8.62 -24.90
N LYS A 78 -9.27 -9.46 -25.21
CA LYS A 78 -10.10 -9.31 -26.41
C LYS A 78 -10.87 -7.99 -26.42
N SER A 79 -11.42 -7.59 -25.27
CA SER A 79 -12.16 -6.33 -25.14
C SER A 79 -11.24 -5.12 -25.34
N VAL A 80 -10.06 -5.11 -24.72
CA VAL A 80 -9.06 -4.04 -24.89
C VAL A 80 -8.59 -3.97 -26.35
N ARG A 81 -8.24 -5.11 -26.95
CA ARG A 81 -7.84 -5.19 -28.37
C ARG A 81 -8.93 -4.65 -29.29
N LYS A 82 -10.20 -5.00 -29.05
CA LYS A 82 -11.33 -4.45 -29.79
C LYS A 82 -11.39 -2.92 -29.70
N THR A 83 -11.12 -2.32 -28.53
CA THR A 83 -11.02 -0.85 -28.44
C THR A 83 -9.86 -0.28 -29.26
N MET A 84 -8.73 -0.98 -29.36
CA MET A 84 -7.60 -0.55 -30.18
C MET A 84 -7.87 -0.69 -31.68
N GLU A 85 -8.63 -1.70 -32.08
CA GLU A 85 -8.96 -2.02 -33.48
C GLU A 85 -10.13 -1.19 -34.01
N GLU A 86 -11.18 -1.00 -33.21
CA GLU A 86 -12.42 -0.34 -33.62
C GLU A 86 -12.54 1.08 -33.04
N GLY A 87 -12.01 1.31 -31.84
CA GLY A 87 -12.27 2.55 -31.08
C GLY A 87 -13.65 2.54 -30.41
N VAL A 88 -13.82 3.36 -29.37
CA VAL A 88 -15.12 3.55 -28.70
C VAL A 88 -15.58 4.98 -28.90
N ILE A 89 -16.66 5.20 -29.64
CA ILE A 89 -17.24 6.54 -29.82
C ILE A 89 -18.01 6.91 -28.57
N THR A 90 -17.66 8.06 -27.97
CA THR A 90 -18.32 8.61 -26.78
C THR A 90 -18.49 10.12 -26.89
N TRP A 91 -19.18 10.70 -25.92
CA TRP A 91 -19.36 12.15 -25.79
C TRP A 91 -18.38 12.76 -24.79
N ASP A 92 -17.62 13.75 -25.22
CA ASP A 92 -16.84 14.60 -24.32
C ASP A 92 -17.72 15.75 -23.83
N CYS A 93 -18.10 15.70 -22.55
CA CYS A 93 -18.95 16.71 -21.93
C CYS A 93 -18.29 18.09 -21.83
N LYS A 94 -16.96 18.16 -21.81
CA LYS A 94 -16.20 19.42 -21.73
C LYS A 94 -16.20 20.14 -23.08
N ASN A 95 -15.85 19.40 -24.14
CA ASN A 95 -15.79 19.96 -25.50
C ASN A 95 -17.13 19.90 -26.25
N LYS A 96 -18.13 19.22 -25.67
CA LYS A 96 -19.47 19.04 -26.26
C LYS A 96 -19.40 18.49 -27.69
N THR A 97 -18.60 17.44 -27.88
CA THR A 97 -18.39 16.80 -29.18
C THR A 97 -18.21 15.30 -29.01
N GLU A 98 -18.43 14.55 -30.09
CA GLU A 98 -18.02 13.15 -30.15
C GLU A 98 -16.50 13.02 -30.19
N VAL A 99 -15.99 12.07 -29.43
CA VAL A 99 -14.59 11.67 -29.39
C VAL A 99 -14.48 10.16 -29.53
N MET A 100 -13.33 9.67 -29.97
CA MET A 100 -13.02 8.24 -30.03
C MET A 100 -12.02 7.89 -28.93
N LEU A 101 -12.39 6.97 -28.05
CA LEU A 101 -11.49 6.43 -27.03
C LEU A 101 -10.75 5.20 -27.57
N ILE A 102 -9.48 5.09 -27.21
CA ILE A 102 -8.66 3.89 -27.40
C ILE A 102 -8.10 3.49 -26.04
N ALA A 103 -8.52 2.36 -25.51
CA ALA A 103 -8.01 1.89 -24.23
C ALA A 103 -6.75 1.04 -24.43
N TYR A 104 -5.82 1.13 -23.48
CA TYR A 104 -4.64 0.28 -23.40
C TYR A 104 -4.26 0.03 -21.95
N ASN A 105 -3.67 -1.11 -21.65
CA ASN A 105 -3.23 -1.42 -20.30
C ASN A 105 -1.88 -0.77 -20.02
N VAL A 106 -1.76 -0.12 -18.87
CA VAL A 106 -0.49 0.42 -18.37
C VAL A 106 0.25 -0.63 -17.56
N PHE A 107 -0.45 -1.24 -16.60
CA PHE A 107 0.05 -2.35 -15.80
C PHE A 107 -1.10 -3.18 -15.22
N ILE A 108 -0.74 -4.35 -14.70
CA ILE A 108 -1.62 -5.28 -14.01
C ILE A 108 -1.16 -5.41 -12.56
N ALA A 109 -2.02 -5.01 -11.63
CA ALA A 109 -1.84 -5.12 -10.20
C ALA A 109 -2.38 -6.47 -9.70
N GLY A 110 -1.69 -7.06 -8.74
CA GLY A 110 -2.08 -8.31 -8.12
C GLY A 110 -1.07 -8.70 -7.05
N ASP A 111 -1.42 -9.67 -6.24
CA ASP A 111 -0.49 -10.23 -5.28
C ASP A 111 0.61 -11.07 -5.98
N ASN A 112 1.61 -11.52 -5.20
CA ASN A 112 2.76 -12.22 -5.80
C ASN A 112 2.39 -13.55 -6.48
N PRO A 113 1.55 -14.43 -5.89
CA PRO A 113 0.98 -15.59 -6.57
C PRO A 113 0.24 -15.26 -7.87
N MET A 114 -0.70 -14.31 -7.85
CA MET A 114 -1.50 -13.96 -9.02
C MET A 114 -0.63 -13.41 -10.15
N GLN A 115 0.30 -12.51 -9.84
CA GLN A 115 1.24 -11.98 -10.84
C GLN A 115 2.18 -13.07 -11.39
N ALA A 116 2.51 -14.10 -10.61
CA ALA A 116 3.27 -15.23 -11.15
C ALA A 116 2.43 -16.02 -12.17
N GLU A 117 1.14 -16.22 -11.91
CA GLU A 117 0.21 -16.83 -12.86
C GLU A 117 0.07 -15.99 -14.15
N GLU A 118 -0.11 -14.68 -14.00
CA GLU A 118 -0.18 -13.71 -15.10
C GLU A 118 1.07 -13.67 -15.97
N CYS A 119 2.25 -13.94 -15.41
CA CYS A 119 3.52 -14.00 -16.14
C CYS A 119 3.88 -15.39 -16.69
N SER A 120 3.02 -16.41 -16.54
CA SER A 120 3.36 -17.82 -16.82
C SER A 120 4.63 -18.27 -16.07
N HIS A 121 4.72 -17.92 -14.79
CA HIS A 121 5.86 -18.18 -13.91
C HIS A 121 5.50 -19.19 -12.81
N ALA A 122 6.44 -20.07 -12.46
CA ALA A 122 6.26 -21.17 -11.50
C ALA A 122 6.19 -20.75 -10.00
N GLY A 123 5.96 -19.45 -9.72
CA GLY A 123 5.87 -18.90 -8.37
C GLY A 123 7.20 -18.74 -7.61
N LEU A 124 7.12 -18.41 -6.31
CA LEU A 124 8.26 -18.00 -5.47
C LEU A 124 9.18 -19.14 -5.01
N HIS A 125 8.77 -20.40 -5.21
CA HIS A 125 9.47 -21.58 -4.71
C HIS A 125 10.30 -22.31 -5.77
N CYS A 126 10.24 -21.88 -7.03
CA CYS A 126 11.08 -22.44 -8.08
C CYS A 126 12.53 -21.92 -7.95
N ASN A 127 13.46 -22.58 -8.66
CA ASN A 127 14.87 -22.19 -8.66
C ASN A 127 15.07 -20.74 -9.13
N TYR A 128 14.30 -20.33 -10.13
CA TYR A 128 14.30 -18.98 -10.70
C TYR A 128 13.05 -18.25 -10.23
N PHE A 129 13.06 -17.73 -9.01
CA PHE A 129 11.86 -17.32 -8.27
C PHE A 129 11.29 -15.94 -8.66
N ARG A 130 11.86 -15.26 -9.66
CA ARG A 130 11.47 -13.89 -10.03
C ARG A 130 10.94 -13.84 -11.46
N ARG A 131 9.69 -13.38 -11.60
CA ARG A 131 9.02 -13.19 -12.90
C ARG A 131 9.64 -12.11 -13.79
N THR A 132 10.30 -11.11 -13.23
CA THR A 132 10.84 -9.97 -14.01
C THR A 132 12.21 -10.25 -14.61
N CYS A 133 13.04 -11.03 -13.92
CA CYS A 133 14.40 -11.31 -14.36
C CYS A 133 14.84 -12.73 -13.99
N ASN A 134 15.80 -13.22 -14.74
CA ASN A 134 16.37 -14.56 -14.61
C ASN A 134 17.40 -14.62 -13.48
N VAL A 135 16.98 -14.32 -12.25
CA VAL A 135 17.76 -14.56 -11.04
C VAL A 135 17.37 -15.89 -10.40
N GLY A 136 18.33 -16.56 -9.78
CA GLY A 136 18.09 -17.75 -8.99
C GLY A 136 19.10 -18.84 -9.26
N GLY A 137 18.61 -20.06 -9.38
CA GLY A 137 19.39 -21.28 -9.47
C GLY A 137 19.03 -22.26 -8.35
N THR A 138 19.63 -23.44 -8.41
CA THR A 138 19.55 -24.42 -7.34
C THR A 138 20.04 -23.81 -6.02
N ASN A 139 19.62 -24.39 -4.89
CA ASN A 139 20.11 -23.91 -3.59
C ASN A 139 21.65 -24.01 -3.49
N GLN A 140 22.26 -25.02 -4.11
CA GLN A 140 23.71 -25.16 -4.15
C GLN A 140 24.38 -24.01 -4.92
N GLU A 141 23.82 -23.63 -6.08
CA GLU A 141 24.32 -22.47 -6.84
C GLU A 141 24.14 -21.18 -6.05
N LYS A 142 22.96 -20.94 -5.45
CA LYS A 142 22.71 -19.75 -4.62
C LYS A 142 23.59 -19.67 -3.36
N MET A 143 24.11 -20.80 -2.89
CA MET A 143 25.04 -20.88 -1.75
C MET A 143 26.52 -20.71 -2.17
N SER A 144 26.82 -20.75 -3.46
CA SER A 144 28.17 -20.40 -3.94
C SER A 144 28.39 -18.89 -3.89
N ASP A 145 29.64 -18.43 -3.76
CA ASP A 145 29.97 -17.01 -3.68
C ASP A 145 29.39 -16.23 -4.88
N SER A 146 29.57 -16.74 -6.10
CA SER A 146 29.07 -16.09 -7.31
C SER A 146 27.54 -16.07 -7.37
N GLY A 147 26.88 -17.18 -7.01
CA GLY A 147 25.42 -17.26 -7.00
C GLY A 147 24.78 -16.41 -5.91
N TYR A 148 25.40 -16.33 -4.73
CA TYR A 148 24.94 -15.47 -3.65
C TYR A 148 25.07 -13.99 -4.02
N MET A 149 26.22 -13.59 -4.60
CA MET A 149 26.41 -12.22 -5.10
C MET A 149 25.43 -11.84 -6.22
N ASN A 150 24.97 -12.82 -7.01
CA ASN A 150 23.92 -12.58 -8.00
C ASN A 150 22.56 -12.22 -7.38
N LEU A 151 22.30 -12.54 -6.12
CA LEU A 151 21.03 -12.18 -5.45
C LEU A 151 20.90 -10.68 -5.17
N PHE A 152 22.01 -9.93 -5.16
CA PHE A 152 22.08 -8.50 -4.89
C PHE A 152 21.92 -7.61 -6.13
N LYS A 153 21.79 -8.20 -7.32
CA LYS A 153 21.68 -7.48 -8.59
C LYS A 153 20.59 -8.06 -9.46
N CYS A 154 19.92 -7.22 -10.25
CA CYS A 154 18.93 -7.69 -11.21
C CYS A 154 19.58 -8.66 -12.21
N GLY A 155 18.91 -9.79 -12.45
CA GLY A 155 19.27 -10.72 -13.51
C GLY A 155 18.88 -10.19 -14.89
N GLU A 156 19.08 -11.03 -15.91
CA GLU A 156 18.63 -10.72 -17.27
C GLU A 156 17.10 -10.67 -17.33
N LEU A 157 16.53 -9.60 -17.90
CA LEU A 157 15.08 -9.43 -17.93
C LEU A 157 14.38 -10.53 -18.75
N HIS A 158 13.24 -11.00 -18.25
CA HIS A 158 12.34 -11.84 -19.02
C HIS A 158 11.67 -11.03 -20.13
N THR A 159 11.36 -11.69 -21.25
CA THR A 159 10.57 -11.11 -22.33
C THR A 159 9.42 -12.05 -22.70
N PRO A 160 8.28 -11.53 -23.16
CA PRO A 160 7.15 -12.37 -23.57
C PRO A 160 7.54 -13.39 -24.64
N GLU A 161 8.42 -13.04 -25.57
CA GLU A 161 8.88 -13.91 -26.66
C GLU A 161 9.69 -15.09 -26.13
N ARG A 162 10.57 -14.86 -25.15
CA ARG A 162 11.34 -15.93 -24.50
C ARG A 162 10.43 -16.87 -23.73
N THR A 163 9.45 -16.32 -23.01
CA THR A 163 8.46 -17.13 -22.29
C THR A 163 7.64 -17.97 -23.25
N LEU A 164 7.14 -17.37 -24.34
CA LEU A 164 6.40 -18.07 -25.38
C LEU A 164 7.25 -19.20 -26.02
N ALA A 165 8.51 -18.94 -26.32
CA ALA A 165 9.41 -19.94 -26.88
C ALA A 165 9.65 -21.12 -25.93
N GLU A 166 9.81 -20.87 -24.63
CA GLU A 166 9.96 -21.93 -23.64
C GLU A 166 8.66 -22.73 -23.47
N ILE A 167 7.49 -22.10 -23.48
CA ILE A 167 6.20 -22.81 -23.42
C ILE A 167 6.04 -23.72 -24.63
N LYS A 168 6.33 -23.24 -25.85
CA LYS A 168 6.32 -24.05 -27.07
C LYS A 168 7.27 -25.24 -26.97
N LYS A 169 8.48 -25.02 -26.44
CA LYS A 169 9.45 -26.10 -26.16
C LYS A 169 8.91 -27.10 -25.14
N GLN A 170 8.24 -26.67 -24.07
CA GLN A 170 7.65 -27.55 -23.05
C GLN A 170 6.57 -28.46 -23.65
N VAL A 171 5.74 -27.94 -24.56
CA VAL A 171 4.75 -28.73 -25.32
C VAL A 171 5.45 -29.81 -26.15
N GLU A 172 6.52 -29.47 -26.87
CA GLU A 172 7.30 -30.44 -27.64
C GLU A 172 7.97 -31.50 -26.75
N LEU A 173 8.49 -31.11 -25.58
CA LEU A 173 9.06 -32.06 -24.61
C LEU A 173 8.03 -33.06 -24.09
N ALA A 174 6.76 -32.66 -23.95
CA ALA A 174 5.68 -33.54 -23.51
C ALA A 174 5.42 -34.71 -24.48
N LYS A 175 5.74 -34.53 -25.76
CA LYS A 175 5.58 -35.55 -26.81
C LYS A 175 6.68 -36.62 -26.77
N LEU A 176 7.81 -36.37 -26.10
CA LEU A 176 8.99 -37.25 -26.10
C LEU A 176 8.97 -38.35 -25.01
N PRO A 177 9.82 -39.40 -25.13
CA PRO A 177 10.09 -40.33 -24.03
C PRO A 177 10.60 -39.60 -22.78
N GLY A 178 10.07 -39.97 -21.61
CA GLY A 178 10.41 -39.30 -20.35
C GLY A 178 9.93 -37.85 -20.29
N GLY A 179 8.85 -37.51 -21.01
CA GLY A 179 8.33 -36.13 -21.09
C GLY A 179 8.04 -35.50 -19.72
N THR A 180 7.61 -36.29 -18.73
CA THR A 180 7.37 -35.79 -17.36
C THR A 180 8.66 -35.28 -16.71
N GLU A 181 9.75 -36.03 -16.79
CA GLU A 181 11.05 -35.65 -16.21
C GLU A 181 11.68 -34.49 -17.00
N LYS A 182 11.54 -34.51 -18.33
CA LYS A 182 12.02 -33.42 -19.20
C LYS A 182 11.28 -32.12 -18.92
N LEU A 183 9.96 -32.16 -18.75
CA LEU A 183 9.16 -30.99 -18.39
C LEU A 183 9.56 -30.46 -17.01
N LYS A 184 9.69 -31.33 -16.01
CA LYS A 184 10.17 -30.94 -14.68
C LYS A 184 11.54 -30.26 -14.75
N GLY A 185 12.46 -30.81 -15.55
CA GLY A 185 13.77 -30.21 -15.81
C GLY A 185 13.67 -28.83 -16.45
N ALA A 186 12.84 -28.70 -17.50
CA ALA A 186 12.63 -27.44 -18.21
C ALA A 186 12.06 -26.33 -17.30
N VAL A 187 11.00 -26.64 -16.53
CA VAL A 187 10.42 -25.72 -15.54
C VAL A 187 11.45 -25.36 -14.46
N ALA A 188 12.19 -26.33 -13.94
CA ALA A 188 13.23 -26.09 -12.92
C ALA A 188 14.39 -25.23 -13.44
N SER A 189 14.72 -25.31 -14.74
CA SER A 189 15.81 -24.53 -15.36
C SER A 189 15.39 -23.15 -15.85
N SER A 190 14.09 -22.92 -16.06
CA SER A 190 13.59 -21.67 -16.67
C SER A 190 12.71 -20.84 -15.73
N GLY A 191 12.13 -21.45 -14.70
CA GLY A 191 11.09 -20.82 -13.88
C GLY A 191 9.75 -20.64 -14.59
N ILE A 192 9.62 -21.06 -15.85
CA ILE A 192 8.43 -20.83 -16.68
C ILE A 192 7.46 -22.00 -16.53
N HIS A 193 6.21 -21.67 -16.24
CA HIS A 193 5.10 -22.60 -16.12
C HIS A 193 3.81 -21.89 -16.53
N ASP A 194 3.21 -22.32 -17.64
CA ASP A 194 2.03 -21.68 -18.22
C ASP A 194 0.74 -22.43 -17.89
N PRO A 195 -0.13 -21.90 -17.00
CA PRO A 195 -1.33 -22.60 -16.56
C PRO A 195 -2.30 -22.98 -17.69
N VAL A 196 -2.36 -22.17 -18.76
CA VAL A 196 -3.30 -22.37 -19.88
C VAL A 196 -2.93 -23.62 -20.68
N SER A 197 -1.67 -23.73 -21.08
CA SER A 197 -1.19 -24.88 -21.88
C SER A 197 -1.06 -26.17 -21.07
N MET A 198 -1.05 -26.11 -19.74
CA MET A 198 -0.90 -27.30 -18.89
C MET A 198 -1.99 -28.35 -19.08
N SER A 199 -3.21 -27.96 -19.46
CA SER A 199 -4.27 -28.94 -19.77
C SER A 199 -3.86 -29.86 -20.92
N ILE A 200 -3.35 -29.27 -22.02
CA ILE A 200 -2.87 -29.99 -23.19
C ILE A 200 -1.63 -30.81 -22.83
N ILE A 201 -0.66 -30.19 -22.16
CA ILE A 201 0.60 -30.85 -21.75
C ILE A 201 0.30 -32.08 -20.89
N ASN A 202 -0.56 -31.96 -19.88
CA ASN A 202 -0.91 -33.08 -19.00
C ASN A 202 -1.62 -34.21 -19.76
N HIS A 203 -2.50 -33.87 -20.69
CA HIS A 203 -3.15 -34.85 -21.56
C HIS A 203 -2.12 -35.64 -22.38
N LEU A 204 -1.19 -34.94 -23.05
CA LEU A 204 -0.12 -35.55 -23.84
C LEU A 204 0.80 -36.43 -22.98
N LEU A 205 1.16 -35.98 -21.78
CA LEU A 205 2.00 -36.75 -20.85
C LEU A 205 1.31 -38.04 -20.41
N GLU A 206 0.02 -37.98 -20.07
CA GLU A 206 -0.73 -39.15 -19.62
C GLU A 206 -0.93 -40.15 -20.75
N LEU A 207 -1.35 -39.68 -21.92
CA LEU A 207 -1.46 -40.53 -23.11
C LEU A 207 -0.10 -41.14 -23.47
N GLY A 208 0.97 -40.35 -23.40
CA GLY A 208 2.33 -40.81 -23.66
C GLY A 208 2.79 -41.91 -22.71
N LYS A 209 2.39 -41.86 -21.43
CA LYS A 209 2.64 -42.94 -20.46
C LYS A 209 1.84 -44.19 -20.81
N GLN A 210 0.57 -44.03 -21.18
CA GLN A 210 -0.31 -45.14 -21.53
C GLN A 210 0.16 -45.90 -22.78
N LEU A 211 0.58 -45.18 -23.82
CA LEU A 211 1.06 -45.75 -25.07
C LEU A 211 2.40 -46.49 -24.91
N ARG A 212 3.25 -46.04 -24.00
CA ARG A 212 4.57 -46.65 -23.70
C ARG A 212 4.50 -47.75 -22.64
N LYS A 213 3.35 -47.94 -21.99
CA LYS A 213 3.17 -48.97 -20.95
C LYS A 213 3.24 -50.36 -21.59
N ARG A 214 4.22 -51.16 -21.16
CA ARG A 214 4.34 -52.57 -21.60
C ARG A 214 3.19 -53.40 -21.04
N LYS A 215 2.51 -54.15 -21.91
CA LYS A 215 1.52 -55.17 -21.53
C LYS A 215 2.09 -56.55 -21.83
N ALA A 216 1.87 -57.51 -20.93
CA ALA A 216 2.32 -58.89 -21.13
C ALA A 216 1.70 -59.46 -22.42
N GLY A 217 2.54 -60.01 -23.30
CA GLY A 217 2.10 -60.61 -24.57
C GLY A 217 1.83 -59.62 -25.73
N VAL A 218 2.01 -58.31 -25.54
CA VAL A 218 1.86 -57.30 -26.60
C VAL A 218 3.22 -56.63 -26.86
N PRO A 219 3.74 -56.60 -28.10
CA PRO A 219 4.96 -55.87 -28.41
C PRO A 219 4.79 -54.38 -28.09
N ALA A 220 5.84 -53.77 -27.53
CA ALA A 220 5.84 -52.34 -27.28
C ALA A 220 5.66 -51.58 -28.62
N LYS A 221 4.82 -50.55 -28.61
CA LYS A 221 4.68 -49.66 -29.77
C LYS A 221 6.04 -49.01 -30.08
N PRO A 222 6.48 -48.98 -31.35
CA PRO A 222 7.65 -48.21 -31.75
C PRO A 222 7.49 -46.74 -31.37
N GLU A 223 8.59 -46.08 -30.96
CA GLU A 223 8.52 -44.69 -30.49
C GLU A 223 8.03 -43.73 -31.59
N ALA A 224 8.38 -43.98 -32.85
CA ALA A 224 7.88 -43.20 -33.98
C ALA A 224 6.35 -43.25 -34.09
N GLU A 225 5.72 -44.41 -33.85
CA GLU A 225 4.26 -44.55 -33.87
C GLU A 225 3.61 -43.84 -32.67
N VAL A 226 4.25 -43.89 -31.50
CA VAL A 226 3.79 -43.15 -30.31
C VAL A 226 3.82 -41.65 -30.58
N GLN A 227 4.90 -41.14 -31.18
CA GLN A 227 5.04 -39.72 -31.50
C GLN A 227 3.99 -39.26 -32.52
N VAL A 228 3.74 -40.03 -33.59
CA VAL A 228 2.67 -39.73 -34.56
C VAL A 228 1.30 -39.69 -33.89
N GLN A 229 1.03 -40.61 -32.96
CA GLN A 229 -0.24 -40.61 -32.23
C GLN A 229 -0.36 -39.40 -31.29
N LEU A 230 0.71 -39.02 -30.59
CA LEU A 230 0.73 -37.83 -29.74
C LEU A 230 0.57 -36.53 -30.54
N GLU A 231 1.18 -36.45 -31.72
CA GLU A 231 1.01 -35.30 -32.62
C GLU A 231 -0.45 -35.18 -33.09
N LYS A 232 -1.07 -36.30 -33.46
CA LYS A 232 -2.49 -36.32 -33.83
C LYS A 232 -3.39 -35.84 -32.69
N GLU A 233 -3.14 -36.30 -31.47
CA GLU A 233 -3.94 -35.91 -30.31
C GLU A 233 -3.67 -34.46 -29.88
N PHE A 234 -2.45 -33.96 -30.10
CA PHE A 234 -2.12 -32.54 -29.96
C PHE A 234 -2.94 -31.68 -30.92
N GLU A 235 -2.95 -32.00 -32.21
CA GLU A 235 -3.76 -31.28 -33.22
C GLU A 235 -5.27 -31.34 -32.92
N LEU A 236 -5.75 -32.48 -32.40
CA LEU A 236 -7.14 -32.60 -31.94
C LEU A 236 -7.42 -31.70 -30.74
N ALA A 237 -6.49 -31.63 -29.77
CA ALA A 237 -6.61 -30.78 -28.59
C ALA A 237 -6.60 -29.28 -28.95
N LEU A 238 -5.91 -28.89 -30.02
CA LEU A 238 -5.95 -27.52 -30.54
C LEU A 238 -7.30 -27.14 -31.17
N GLY A 239 -8.13 -28.12 -31.57
CA GLY A 239 -9.48 -27.87 -32.06
C GLY A 239 -9.57 -26.96 -33.30
N GLY A 240 -8.51 -26.94 -34.13
CA GLY A 240 -8.41 -26.08 -35.31
C GLY A 240 -7.95 -24.63 -35.03
N LEU A 241 -7.61 -24.31 -33.78
CA LEU A 241 -6.95 -23.07 -33.40
C LEU A 241 -5.43 -23.24 -33.38
N SER A 242 -4.70 -22.15 -33.18
CA SER A 242 -3.25 -22.21 -33.01
C SER A 242 -2.89 -22.59 -31.56
N LEU A 243 -1.65 -23.02 -31.35
CA LEU A 243 -1.11 -23.17 -30.00
C LEU A 243 -1.08 -21.83 -29.25
N ASP A 244 -0.92 -20.70 -29.96
CA ASP A 244 -0.90 -19.37 -29.34
C ASP A 244 -2.27 -19.00 -28.72
N ASP A 245 -3.37 -19.62 -29.19
CA ASP A 245 -4.71 -19.48 -28.59
C ASP A 245 -4.88 -20.31 -27.30
N HIS A 246 -3.95 -21.21 -27.01
CA HIS A 246 -3.92 -22.11 -25.86
C HIS A 246 -2.75 -21.81 -24.90
N ILE A 247 -2.20 -20.61 -24.99
CA ILE A 247 -1.17 -20.07 -24.11
C ILE A 247 -1.73 -18.83 -23.41
N ASN A 248 -1.13 -18.43 -22.30
CA ASN A 248 -1.45 -17.19 -21.61
C ASN A 248 -1.66 -15.99 -22.58
N PRO A 249 -2.87 -15.40 -22.61
CA PRO A 249 -3.23 -14.35 -23.56
C PRO A 249 -2.45 -13.03 -23.33
N LEU A 250 -1.88 -12.83 -22.13
CA LEU A 250 -1.14 -11.63 -21.76
C LEU A 250 0.25 -11.57 -22.41
N LEU A 251 0.83 -12.72 -22.79
CA LEU A 251 2.12 -12.77 -23.49
C LEU A 251 2.05 -12.17 -24.89
N GLY A 252 0.89 -12.23 -25.54
CA GLY A 252 0.65 -11.69 -26.89
C GLY A 252 -0.14 -10.38 -26.90
N MET A 253 -0.35 -9.74 -25.75
CA MET A 253 -1.16 -8.53 -25.67
C MET A 253 -0.40 -7.32 -26.24
N PRO A 254 -0.93 -6.63 -27.27
CA PRO A 254 -0.26 -5.49 -27.86
C PRO A 254 0.00 -4.37 -26.85
N GLY A 255 1.23 -3.88 -26.80
CA GLY A 255 1.62 -2.77 -25.92
C GLY A 255 1.85 -3.16 -24.46
N VAL A 256 1.81 -4.46 -24.12
CA VAL A 256 2.05 -4.97 -22.78
C VAL A 256 3.25 -5.92 -22.78
N ASN A 257 4.22 -5.69 -21.92
CA ASN A 257 5.24 -6.65 -21.54
C ASN A 257 4.95 -7.13 -20.13
N ILE A 258 4.31 -8.29 -20.00
CA ILE A 258 3.76 -8.75 -18.72
C ILE A 258 4.81 -8.85 -17.60
N HIS A 259 6.06 -9.18 -17.91
CA HIS A 259 7.14 -9.29 -16.91
C HIS A 259 7.56 -7.94 -16.33
N GLN A 260 7.36 -6.89 -17.11
CA GLN A 260 7.71 -5.51 -16.82
C GLN A 260 6.48 -4.65 -16.44
N ASP A 261 5.28 -5.12 -16.74
CA ASP A 261 4.00 -4.43 -16.52
C ASP A 261 3.18 -5.09 -15.40
N THR A 262 3.81 -5.94 -14.58
CA THR A 262 3.30 -6.41 -13.28
C THR A 262 4.20 -5.87 -12.15
N PRO A 263 4.06 -4.59 -11.77
CA PRO A 263 4.93 -3.96 -10.78
C PRO A 263 4.88 -4.69 -9.42
N THR A 264 5.97 -4.60 -8.65
CA THR A 264 6.08 -5.24 -7.33
C THR A 264 5.11 -4.58 -6.34
N GLU A 265 4.03 -5.28 -5.99
CA GLU A 265 3.03 -4.81 -5.03
C GLU A 265 3.62 -4.69 -3.61
N ILE A 266 3.39 -3.55 -2.93
CA ILE A 266 4.08 -3.18 -1.68
C ILE A 266 3.45 -3.76 -0.41
N LEU A 267 2.14 -4.00 -0.34
CA LEU A 267 1.46 -4.57 0.83
C LEU A 267 1.92 -6.01 1.10
N HIS A 268 1.88 -6.86 0.08
CA HIS A 268 2.25 -8.26 0.13
C HIS A 268 3.75 -8.47 0.11
N THR A 269 4.51 -7.61 -0.57
CA THR A 269 5.96 -7.76 -0.66
C THR A 269 6.68 -7.15 0.53
N ILE A 270 6.32 -5.93 0.93
CA ILE A 270 7.01 -5.20 1.99
C ILE A 270 6.40 -5.55 3.34
N LEU A 271 5.12 -5.26 3.59
CA LEU A 271 4.52 -5.43 4.91
C LEU A 271 4.33 -6.91 5.28
N LEU A 272 3.62 -7.67 4.44
CA LEU A 272 3.38 -9.12 4.64
C LEU A 272 4.54 -10.00 4.15
N GLY A 273 5.66 -9.39 3.75
CA GLY A 273 6.89 -10.07 3.36
C GLY A 273 8.06 -9.61 4.22
N ILE A 274 8.78 -8.59 3.77
CA ILE A 274 10.00 -8.07 4.41
C ILE A 274 9.80 -7.79 5.91
N VAL A 275 8.85 -6.92 6.25
CA VAL A 275 8.57 -6.51 7.64
C VAL A 275 8.14 -7.70 8.48
N LYS A 276 7.27 -8.56 7.93
CA LYS A 276 6.85 -9.82 8.57
C LYS A 276 8.03 -10.76 8.86
N TYR A 277 9.00 -10.88 7.94
CA TYR A 277 10.17 -11.74 8.14
C TYR A 277 11.12 -11.16 9.21
N PHE A 278 11.35 -9.85 9.22
CA PHE A 278 12.11 -9.17 10.28
C PHE A 278 11.41 -9.24 11.64
N TRP A 279 10.09 -9.14 11.68
CA TRP A 279 9.30 -9.38 12.88
C TRP A 279 9.48 -10.82 13.39
N GLY A 280 9.47 -11.82 12.50
CA GLY A 280 9.76 -13.21 12.86
C GLY A 280 11.15 -13.39 13.47
N LEU A 281 12.18 -12.76 12.87
CA LEU A 281 13.54 -12.76 13.42
C LEU A 281 13.60 -12.10 14.81
N THR A 282 12.97 -10.94 14.94
CA THR A 282 12.98 -10.13 16.17
C THR A 282 12.26 -10.84 17.30
N THR A 283 11.06 -11.37 17.04
CA THR A 283 10.30 -12.13 18.03
C THR A 283 11.06 -13.36 18.52
N TYR A 284 11.73 -14.09 17.62
CA TYR A 284 12.60 -15.21 18.01
C TYR A 284 13.72 -14.78 18.99
N ILE A 285 14.37 -13.64 18.72
CA ILE A 285 15.41 -13.08 19.60
C ILE A 285 14.83 -12.70 20.97
N LEU A 286 13.72 -11.96 20.97
CA LEU A 286 13.05 -11.50 22.20
C LEU A 286 12.57 -12.67 23.07
N GLU A 287 12.03 -13.72 22.46
CA GLU A 287 11.57 -14.91 23.19
C GLU A 287 12.74 -15.69 23.78
N LYS A 288 13.81 -15.88 23.00
CA LYS A 288 15.03 -16.55 23.48
C LYS A 288 15.67 -15.80 24.65
N ALA A 289 15.61 -14.47 24.63
CA ALA A 289 16.09 -13.61 25.72
C ALA A 289 15.07 -13.37 26.85
N GLN A 290 13.85 -13.91 26.75
CA GLN A 290 12.73 -13.67 27.69
C GLN A 290 12.36 -12.18 27.86
N GLN A 291 12.57 -11.36 26.83
CA GLN A 291 12.35 -9.91 26.84
C GLN A 291 11.01 -9.46 26.24
N LEU A 292 10.14 -10.39 25.84
CA LEU A 292 8.87 -10.05 25.20
C LEU A 292 7.94 -9.18 26.08
N ASN A 293 7.95 -9.38 27.41
CA ASN A 293 7.16 -8.56 28.33
C ASN A 293 7.70 -7.13 28.44
N LEU A 294 9.02 -6.96 28.37
CA LEU A 294 9.66 -5.64 28.35
C LEU A 294 9.33 -4.91 27.05
N PHE A 295 9.48 -5.58 25.91
CA PHE A 295 9.05 -5.05 24.61
C PHE A 295 7.57 -4.62 24.62
N LYS A 296 6.69 -5.44 25.19
CA LYS A 296 5.26 -5.11 25.32
C LYS A 296 5.03 -3.84 26.13
N ALA A 297 5.70 -3.68 27.27
CA ALA A 297 5.58 -2.48 28.10
C ALA A 297 6.07 -1.24 27.34
N TRP A 298 7.16 -1.36 26.58
CA TRP A 298 7.71 -0.27 25.76
C TRP A 298 6.78 0.12 24.62
N LEU A 299 6.23 -0.86 23.92
CA LEU A 299 5.25 -0.64 22.86
C LEU A 299 3.97 0.03 23.37
N GLU A 300 3.57 -0.25 24.61
CA GLU A 300 2.43 0.43 25.21
C GLU A 300 2.74 1.88 25.64
N SER A 301 4.00 2.16 25.97
CA SER A 301 4.46 3.47 26.47
C SER A 301 4.87 4.44 25.37
N ILE A 302 5.04 3.94 24.14
CA ILE A 302 5.48 4.78 23.03
C ILE A 302 4.47 5.88 22.72
N ASN A 303 4.96 7.07 22.36
CA ASN A 303 4.09 8.13 21.89
C ASN A 303 3.47 7.72 20.54
N LYS A 304 2.13 7.78 20.45
CA LYS A 304 1.35 7.35 19.27
C LYS A 304 0.91 8.54 18.40
N ASP A 305 1.11 9.77 18.87
CA ASP A 305 0.73 10.99 18.15
C ASP A 305 1.44 11.08 16.80
N GLY A 306 0.76 11.58 15.78
CA GLY A 306 1.33 11.78 14.44
C GLY A 306 1.56 10.52 13.61
N LEU A 307 1.26 9.30 14.12
CA LEU A 307 1.42 8.04 13.35
C LEU A 307 0.22 7.69 12.46
N ASN A 308 -0.94 8.35 12.65
CA ASN A 308 -2.20 8.08 11.93
C ASN A 308 -2.57 6.57 11.89
N SER A 309 -2.30 5.84 12.99
CA SER A 309 -2.53 4.39 13.10
C SER A 309 -3.67 4.06 14.08
N PRO A 310 -4.67 3.23 13.70
CA PRO A 310 -5.89 3.07 14.47
C PRO A 310 -5.75 2.37 15.83
N THR A 311 -4.60 1.77 16.17
CA THR A 311 -4.11 1.49 17.55
C THR A 311 -2.95 0.50 17.52
N LEU A 312 -1.81 0.85 18.12
CA LEU A 312 -0.71 -0.07 18.44
C LEU A 312 -1.08 -0.90 19.69
N GLY A 313 -2.06 -1.80 19.57
CA GLY A 313 -2.49 -2.65 20.70
C GLY A 313 -1.39 -3.62 21.11
N ALA A 314 -0.56 -3.25 22.09
CA ALA A 314 0.64 -4.00 22.45
C ALA A 314 0.33 -5.43 22.91
N GLU A 315 -0.73 -5.60 23.71
CA GLU A 315 -1.26 -6.91 24.09
C GLU A 315 -1.56 -7.78 22.87
N TYR A 316 -2.32 -7.25 21.92
CA TYR A 316 -2.73 -7.99 20.74
C TYR A 316 -1.52 -8.38 19.88
N ILE A 317 -0.60 -7.44 19.64
CA ILE A 317 0.60 -7.66 18.82
C ILE A 317 1.47 -8.77 19.42
N CYS A 318 1.70 -8.73 20.74
CA CYS A 318 2.52 -9.72 21.42
C CYS A 318 1.83 -11.09 21.54
N HIS A 319 0.51 -11.11 21.79
CA HIS A 319 -0.27 -12.34 21.91
C HIS A 319 -0.43 -13.05 20.56
N TYR A 320 -0.76 -12.31 19.50
CA TYR A 320 -1.00 -12.83 18.15
C TYR A 320 0.18 -12.59 17.19
N LYS A 321 1.41 -12.58 17.71
CA LYS A 321 2.65 -12.28 16.95
C LYS A 321 2.82 -13.03 15.63
N GLY A 322 2.26 -14.25 15.49
CA GLY A 322 2.29 -15.03 14.24
C GLY A 322 1.17 -14.72 13.25
N GLY A 323 0.09 -14.06 13.69
CA GLY A 323 -1.16 -13.82 12.94
C GLY A 323 -1.41 -12.36 12.61
N LEU A 324 -0.38 -11.51 12.63
CA LEU A 324 -0.52 -10.09 12.33
C LEU A 324 -0.81 -9.85 10.84
N ILE A 325 -1.53 -8.76 10.56
CA ILE A 325 -1.93 -8.33 9.21
C ILE A 325 -1.20 -7.04 8.81
N GLY A 326 -1.37 -6.60 7.56
CA GLY A 326 -0.65 -5.47 6.97
C GLY A 326 -0.65 -4.20 7.84
N LYS A 327 -1.81 -3.81 8.39
CA LYS A 327 -1.92 -2.62 9.26
C LYS A 327 -1.03 -2.67 10.50
N HIS A 328 -0.85 -3.85 11.10
CA HIS A 328 0.02 -4.01 12.27
C HIS A 328 1.48 -3.87 11.87
N PHE A 329 1.90 -4.49 10.78
CA PHE A 329 3.27 -4.37 10.27
C PHE A 329 3.60 -2.95 9.80
N LYS A 330 2.65 -2.26 9.16
CA LYS A 330 2.78 -0.84 8.80
C LYS A 330 2.98 0.03 10.03
N SER A 331 2.31 -0.30 11.14
CA SER A 331 2.47 0.44 12.39
C SER A 331 3.82 0.13 13.06
N LEU A 332 4.23 -1.14 13.13
CA LEU A 332 5.52 -1.56 13.67
C LEU A 332 6.70 -0.92 12.92
N ALA A 333 6.67 -0.90 11.58
CA ALA A 333 7.74 -0.31 10.77
C ALA A 333 8.06 1.16 11.12
N GLN A 334 7.07 1.92 11.63
CA GLN A 334 7.25 3.32 12.01
C GLN A 334 7.90 3.50 13.40
N VAL A 335 7.95 2.45 14.23
CA VAL A 335 8.30 2.59 15.66
C VAL A 335 9.33 1.61 16.18
N MET A 336 9.61 0.52 15.46
CA MET A 336 10.48 -0.56 15.97
C MET A 336 11.86 -0.10 16.45
N PRO A 337 12.58 0.84 15.78
CA PRO A 337 13.89 1.28 16.26
C PRO A 337 13.89 1.82 17.70
N TYR A 338 12.81 2.52 18.11
CA TYR A 338 12.67 3.06 19.47
C TYR A 338 12.31 2.00 20.52
N LEU A 339 11.97 0.79 20.09
CA LEU A 339 11.44 -0.29 20.95
C LEU A 339 12.40 -1.45 21.15
N ILE A 340 13.50 -1.52 20.39
CA ILE A 340 14.37 -2.70 20.39
C ILE A 340 15.85 -2.39 20.60
N TYR A 341 16.21 -1.11 20.75
CA TYR A 341 17.60 -0.65 20.73
C TYR A 341 18.54 -1.33 21.74
N ASP A 342 18.02 -1.88 22.83
CA ASP A 342 18.79 -2.67 23.82
C ASP A 342 18.31 -4.13 23.97
N LEU A 343 17.38 -4.56 23.11
CA LEU A 343 16.74 -5.89 23.15
C LEU A 343 17.24 -6.81 22.03
N VAL A 344 17.90 -6.26 21.01
CA VAL A 344 18.38 -7.01 19.84
C VAL A 344 19.83 -6.66 19.51
N PRO A 345 20.55 -7.52 18.75
CA PRO A 345 21.86 -7.17 18.21
C PRO A 345 21.80 -5.93 17.30
N GLN A 346 22.89 -5.17 17.23
CA GLN A 346 22.98 -3.92 16.46
C GLN A 346 22.53 -4.07 14.99
N HIS A 347 22.95 -5.12 14.30
CA HIS A 347 22.54 -5.33 12.90
C HIS A 347 21.02 -5.51 12.72
N VAL A 348 20.32 -6.06 13.72
CA VAL A 348 18.85 -6.18 13.69
C VAL A 348 18.19 -4.82 13.89
N LEU A 349 18.76 -3.99 14.78
CA LEU A 349 18.33 -2.60 14.96
C LEU A 349 18.53 -1.80 13.67
N ASP A 350 19.72 -1.85 13.07
CA ASP A 350 20.05 -1.18 11.81
C ASP A 350 19.10 -1.63 10.68
N GLY A 351 18.79 -2.93 10.64
CA GLY A 351 17.81 -3.48 9.71
C GLY A 351 16.40 -2.90 9.89
N TRP A 352 15.94 -2.68 11.14
CA TRP A 352 14.67 -2.01 11.40
C TRP A 352 14.69 -0.52 11.08
N THR A 353 15.80 0.17 11.30
CA THR A 353 15.99 1.57 10.90
C THR A 353 15.85 1.71 9.38
N LEU A 354 16.55 0.86 8.62
CA LEU A 354 16.46 0.81 7.15
C LEU A 354 15.07 0.39 6.66
N ILE A 355 14.36 -0.48 7.38
CA ILE A 355 12.95 -0.77 7.09
C ILE A 355 12.08 0.48 7.26
N GLY A 356 12.28 1.25 8.32
CA GLY A 356 11.55 2.50 8.55
C GLY A 356 11.76 3.50 7.41
N GLU A 357 13.01 3.72 7.01
CA GLU A 357 13.35 4.56 5.86
C GLU A 357 12.75 4.05 4.54
N LEU A 358 12.92 2.76 4.26
CA LEU A 358 12.39 2.13 3.05
C LEU A 358 10.87 2.25 2.98
N VAL A 359 10.17 2.00 4.09
CA VAL A 359 8.70 2.08 4.16
C VAL A 359 8.21 3.51 3.95
N VAL A 360 8.90 4.53 4.48
CA VAL A 360 8.56 5.94 4.17
C VAL A 360 8.69 6.22 2.69
N LEU A 361 9.83 5.89 2.07
CA LEU A 361 10.06 6.12 0.64
C LEU A 361 8.95 5.46 -0.22
N LEU A 362 8.65 4.19 0.05
CA LEU A 362 7.66 3.43 -0.72
C LEU A 362 6.21 3.91 -0.54
N TRP A 363 5.91 4.64 0.54
CA TRP A 363 4.60 5.24 0.78
C TRP A 363 4.52 6.73 0.43
N HIS A 364 5.53 7.27 -0.27
CA HIS A 364 5.42 8.60 -0.86
C HIS A 364 4.18 8.71 -1.76
N THR A 365 3.42 9.78 -1.58
CA THR A 365 2.24 10.10 -2.39
C THR A 365 2.58 10.94 -3.62
N ALA A 366 3.74 11.60 -3.58
CA ALA A 366 4.29 12.39 -4.67
C ALA A 366 5.83 12.31 -4.65
N ILE A 367 6.44 12.46 -5.82
CA ILE A 367 7.89 12.49 -6.03
C ILE A 367 8.19 13.76 -6.83
N ASP A 368 8.91 14.70 -6.23
CA ASP A 368 9.23 16.01 -6.84
C ASP A 368 10.40 15.89 -7.83
N ASP A 369 11.48 15.19 -7.42
CA ASP A 369 12.61 14.85 -8.27
C ASP A 369 12.76 13.32 -8.33
N VAL A 370 12.47 12.76 -9.50
CA VAL A 370 12.48 11.30 -9.71
C VAL A 370 13.91 10.76 -9.66
N ASP A 371 14.91 11.48 -10.15
CA ASP A 371 16.29 10.96 -10.21
C ASP A 371 16.94 10.98 -8.82
N GLU A 372 16.72 12.04 -8.04
CA GLU A 372 17.16 12.11 -6.62
C GLU A 372 16.46 11.03 -5.78
N TYR A 373 15.14 10.91 -5.92
CA TYR A 373 14.36 9.90 -5.20
C TYR A 373 14.84 8.47 -5.52
N LEU A 374 15.03 8.13 -6.79
CA LEU A 374 15.46 6.79 -7.20
C LEU A 374 16.89 6.49 -6.76
N THR A 375 17.76 7.49 -6.70
CA THR A 375 19.12 7.35 -6.16
C THR A 375 19.05 6.98 -4.68
N THR A 376 18.29 7.73 -3.89
CA THR A 376 18.07 7.46 -2.45
C THR A 376 17.47 6.07 -2.24
N LEU A 377 16.38 5.74 -2.96
CA LEU A 377 15.73 4.45 -2.86
C LEU A 377 16.67 3.29 -3.20
N THR A 378 17.48 3.42 -4.25
CA THR A 378 18.44 2.39 -4.66
C THR A 378 19.50 2.16 -3.58
N HIS A 379 20.06 3.23 -3.01
CA HIS A 379 21.01 3.12 -1.90
C HIS A 379 20.38 2.49 -0.65
N THR A 380 19.17 2.91 -0.25
CA THR A 380 18.45 2.32 0.88
C THR A 380 18.20 0.83 0.67
N ILE A 381 17.79 0.41 -0.54
CA ILE A 381 17.61 -1.01 -0.87
C ILE A 381 18.93 -1.78 -0.78
N GLN A 382 20.02 -1.26 -1.32
CA GLN A 382 21.33 -1.91 -1.28
C GLN A 382 21.83 -2.09 0.16
N ASN A 383 21.76 -1.03 0.97
CA ASN A 383 22.10 -1.09 2.40
C ASN A 383 21.22 -2.09 3.14
N PHE A 384 19.91 -2.09 2.85
CA PHE A 384 18.96 -3.01 3.45
C PHE A 384 19.23 -4.48 3.10
N LEU A 385 19.59 -4.79 1.84
CA LEU A 385 19.96 -6.15 1.45
C LEU A 385 21.25 -6.60 2.13
N SER A 386 22.25 -5.70 2.22
CA SER A 386 23.51 -6.00 2.90
C SER A 386 23.32 -6.25 4.40
N ILE A 387 22.57 -5.41 5.12
CA ILE A 387 22.31 -5.65 6.55
C ILE A 387 21.45 -6.90 6.77
N SER A 388 20.51 -7.20 5.86
CA SER A 388 19.68 -8.41 5.93
C SER A 388 20.54 -9.68 5.82
N ALA A 389 21.57 -9.66 4.96
CA ALA A 389 22.54 -10.74 4.86
C ALA A 389 23.36 -10.91 6.14
N GLN A 390 23.71 -9.82 6.84
CA GLN A 390 24.41 -9.90 8.13
C GLN A 390 23.49 -10.43 9.24
N CYS A 391 22.21 -10.02 9.25
CA CYS A 391 21.22 -10.52 10.21
C CYS A 391 20.98 -12.02 10.06
N ALA A 392 20.81 -12.49 8.82
CA ALA A 392 20.54 -13.88 8.51
C ALA A 392 20.93 -14.19 7.05
N PRO A 393 22.14 -14.71 6.76
CA PRO A 393 22.61 -14.93 5.39
C PRO A 393 21.66 -15.78 4.53
N SER A 394 21.00 -16.77 5.14
CA SER A 394 20.04 -17.64 4.46
C SER A 394 18.74 -16.94 4.04
N ILE A 395 18.47 -15.71 4.52
CA ILE A 395 17.22 -15.01 4.24
C ILE A 395 17.10 -14.65 2.76
N LEU A 396 18.19 -14.23 2.10
CA LEU A 396 18.20 -13.89 0.68
C LEU A 396 18.03 -15.12 -0.22
N ILE A 397 18.45 -16.30 0.26
CA ILE A 397 18.33 -17.57 -0.47
C ILE A 397 16.90 -18.12 -0.36
N THR A 398 16.28 -17.97 0.81
CA THR A 398 15.00 -18.62 1.16
C THR A 398 13.79 -17.71 0.99
N LYS A 399 13.97 -16.39 0.97
CA LYS A 399 12.89 -15.39 0.88
C LYS A 399 13.03 -14.55 -0.39
N ALA A 400 12.39 -15.00 -1.46
CA ALA A 400 12.39 -14.35 -2.78
C ALA A 400 12.04 -12.85 -2.76
N LYS A 401 11.17 -12.41 -1.83
CA LYS A 401 10.67 -11.03 -1.73
C LYS A 401 11.79 -9.98 -1.52
N PHE A 402 12.93 -10.36 -0.97
CA PHE A 402 14.07 -9.44 -0.83
C PHE A 402 14.61 -9.00 -2.19
N HIS A 403 14.71 -9.93 -3.14
CA HIS A 403 15.15 -9.60 -4.50
C HIS A 403 14.14 -8.70 -5.23
N PHE A 404 12.85 -8.75 -4.84
CA PHE A 404 11.80 -7.98 -5.52
C PHE A 404 12.00 -6.47 -5.33
N LEU A 405 12.73 -6.07 -4.27
CA LEU A 405 13.09 -4.69 -3.98
C LEU A 405 13.93 -4.08 -5.10
N LEU A 406 14.85 -4.85 -5.69
CA LEU A 406 15.79 -4.36 -6.71
C LEU A 406 15.10 -3.82 -7.97
N HIS A 407 13.86 -4.23 -8.24
CA HIS A 407 13.07 -3.76 -9.37
C HIS A 407 12.14 -2.58 -9.05
N LEU A 408 11.98 -2.21 -7.77
CA LEU A 408 11.14 -1.07 -7.39
C LEU A 408 11.59 0.25 -8.04
N PRO A 409 12.90 0.56 -8.15
CA PRO A 409 13.33 1.76 -8.86
C PRO A 409 12.84 1.82 -10.32
N ASP A 410 12.93 0.72 -11.06
CA ASP A 410 12.47 0.64 -12.45
C ASP A 410 10.96 0.84 -12.55
N TYR A 411 10.18 0.21 -11.66
CA TYR A 411 8.73 0.37 -11.65
C TYR A 411 8.31 1.79 -11.28
N ILE A 412 8.95 2.40 -10.28
CA ILE A 412 8.61 3.76 -9.86
C ILE A 412 8.96 4.78 -10.95
N ARG A 413 10.07 4.57 -11.66
CA ARG A 413 10.42 5.41 -12.82
C ARG A 413 9.34 5.37 -13.90
N ARG A 414 8.71 4.21 -14.10
CA ARG A 414 7.73 3.99 -15.17
C ARG A 414 6.31 4.38 -14.79
N PHE A 415 5.90 4.09 -13.56
CA PHE A 415 4.50 4.17 -13.13
C PHE A 415 4.26 5.23 -12.06
N GLY A 416 5.31 5.89 -11.57
CA GLY A 416 5.21 6.87 -10.49
C GLY A 416 5.30 6.22 -9.10
N PRO A 417 4.87 6.93 -8.04
CA PRO A 417 5.02 6.46 -6.66
C PRO A 417 4.40 5.07 -6.43
N ALA A 418 5.02 4.26 -5.58
CA ALA A 418 4.65 2.85 -5.42
C ALA A 418 3.22 2.61 -4.88
N ILE A 419 2.65 3.62 -4.23
CA ILE A 419 1.25 3.60 -3.79
C ILE A 419 0.27 3.40 -4.96
N LEU A 420 0.61 3.85 -6.17
CA LEU A 420 -0.25 3.74 -7.36
C LEU A 420 -0.46 2.29 -7.83
N PHE A 421 0.47 1.40 -7.51
CA PHE A 421 0.36 -0.03 -7.80
C PHE A 421 0.24 -0.89 -6.53
N SER A 422 -0.16 -0.28 -5.41
CA SER A 422 -0.59 -1.05 -4.24
C SER A 422 -1.98 -1.65 -4.46
N THR A 423 -2.20 -2.85 -3.93
CA THR A 423 -3.51 -3.53 -4.01
C THR A 423 -4.47 -3.15 -2.89
N GLU A 424 -4.06 -2.30 -1.94
CA GLU A 424 -4.87 -1.94 -0.75
C GLU A 424 -6.25 -1.38 -1.13
N GLN A 425 -6.32 -0.51 -2.15
CA GLN A 425 -7.59 0.06 -2.63
C GLN A 425 -8.52 -1.01 -3.24
N TYR A 426 -7.98 -1.94 -4.03
CA TYR A 426 -8.77 -2.99 -4.68
C TYR A 426 -9.21 -4.06 -3.66
N GLU A 427 -8.35 -4.38 -2.69
CA GLU A 427 -8.70 -5.25 -1.57
C GLU A 427 -9.79 -4.64 -0.69
N SER A 428 -9.78 -3.32 -0.49
CA SER A 428 -10.87 -2.63 0.21
C SER A 428 -12.18 -2.71 -0.58
N PHE A 429 -12.11 -2.58 -1.92
CA PHE A 429 -13.25 -2.70 -2.83
C PHE A 429 -13.88 -4.10 -2.85
N ASN A 430 -13.13 -5.15 -2.49
CA ASN A 430 -13.68 -6.51 -2.34
C ASN A 430 -14.85 -6.57 -1.33
N HIS A 431 -14.93 -5.63 -0.38
CA HIS A 431 -16.09 -5.51 0.49
C HIS A 431 -17.37 -5.16 -0.28
N VAL A 432 -17.30 -4.30 -1.30
CA VAL A 432 -18.44 -3.95 -2.16
C VAL A 432 -18.87 -5.17 -2.98
N PHE A 433 -17.91 -5.90 -3.54
CA PHE A 433 -18.17 -7.16 -4.25
C PHE A 433 -18.87 -8.18 -3.34
N TRP A 434 -18.37 -8.34 -2.12
CA TRP A 434 -18.94 -9.24 -1.13
C TRP A 434 -20.41 -8.93 -0.84
N LEU A 435 -20.75 -7.65 -0.62
CA LEU A 435 -22.13 -7.23 -0.40
C LEU A 435 -23.02 -7.53 -1.62
N ALA A 436 -22.54 -7.24 -2.84
CA ALA A 436 -23.28 -7.55 -4.07
C ALA A 436 -23.54 -9.05 -4.22
N SER A 437 -22.58 -9.89 -3.84
CA SER A 437 -22.70 -11.35 -3.88
C SER A 437 -23.67 -11.88 -2.82
N ILE A 438 -23.55 -11.43 -1.56
CA ILE A 438 -24.38 -11.92 -0.45
C ILE A 438 -25.86 -11.60 -0.61
N TYR A 439 -26.17 -10.38 -1.04
CA TYR A 439 -27.54 -9.93 -1.19
C TYR A 439 -28.18 -10.33 -2.53
N SER A 440 -27.49 -11.14 -3.33
CA SER A 440 -28.06 -11.77 -4.54
C SER A 440 -28.93 -13.00 -4.20
N ASN A 441 -29.61 -13.56 -5.22
CA ASN A 441 -30.31 -14.84 -5.09
C ASN A 441 -29.35 -16.05 -5.11
N GLN A 442 -28.05 -15.81 -5.42
CA GLN A 442 -26.95 -16.79 -5.44
C GLN A 442 -27.13 -17.96 -6.41
N GLN A 443 -28.07 -17.89 -7.36
CA GLN A 443 -28.28 -18.92 -8.38
C GLN A 443 -27.26 -18.81 -9.51
N ALA A 444 -26.82 -17.59 -9.82
CA ALA A 444 -25.81 -17.33 -10.84
C ALA A 444 -24.86 -16.22 -10.35
N PRO A 445 -23.97 -16.51 -9.37
CA PRO A 445 -23.21 -15.48 -8.65
C PRO A 445 -22.46 -14.47 -9.53
N SER A 446 -21.81 -14.93 -10.61
CA SER A 446 -21.17 -14.07 -11.60
C SER A 446 -22.13 -13.11 -12.28
N HIS A 447 -23.26 -13.62 -12.74
CA HIS A 447 -24.26 -12.85 -13.46
C HIS A 447 -24.96 -11.86 -12.52
N ASP A 448 -25.34 -12.31 -11.33
CA ASP A 448 -26.04 -11.50 -10.34
C ASP A 448 -25.16 -10.34 -9.86
N THR A 449 -23.88 -10.61 -9.60
CA THR A 449 -22.92 -9.56 -9.21
C THR A 449 -22.67 -8.58 -10.35
N CYS A 450 -22.56 -9.06 -11.60
CA CYS A 450 -22.43 -8.22 -12.78
C CYS A 450 -23.65 -7.29 -12.96
N GLN A 451 -24.86 -7.79 -12.76
CA GLN A 451 -26.08 -6.97 -12.79
C GLN A 451 -26.09 -5.91 -11.69
N ALA A 452 -25.69 -6.26 -10.47
CA ALA A 452 -25.60 -5.31 -9.36
C ALA A 452 -24.62 -4.17 -9.65
N PHE A 453 -23.41 -4.49 -10.10
CA PHE A 453 -22.41 -3.49 -10.46
C PHE A 453 -22.82 -2.66 -11.67
N SER A 454 -23.44 -3.27 -12.68
CA SER A 454 -23.98 -2.52 -13.83
C SER A 454 -25.03 -1.50 -13.38
N GLY A 455 -25.93 -1.87 -12.47
CA GLY A 455 -26.91 -0.94 -11.88
C GLY A 455 -26.25 0.20 -11.11
N GLN A 456 -25.23 -0.11 -10.29
CA GLN A 456 -24.47 0.90 -9.55
C GLN A 456 -23.76 1.88 -10.49
N ASP A 457 -23.07 1.40 -11.52
CA ASP A 457 -22.34 2.24 -12.47
C ASP A 457 -23.29 3.08 -13.34
N ILE A 458 -24.47 2.57 -13.71
CA ILE A 458 -25.52 3.37 -14.36
C ILE A 458 -25.95 4.52 -13.44
N ILE A 459 -26.23 4.24 -12.17
CA ILE A 459 -26.62 5.28 -11.21
C ILE A 459 -25.50 6.31 -11.09
N LYS A 460 -24.25 5.88 -10.83
CA LYS A 460 -23.08 6.76 -10.75
C LYS A 460 -22.94 7.64 -11.99
N HIS A 461 -23.04 7.05 -13.19
CA HIS A 461 -22.95 7.78 -14.46
C HIS A 461 -24.06 8.83 -14.59
N MET A 462 -25.31 8.48 -14.30
CA MET A 462 -26.44 9.41 -14.43
C MET A 462 -26.38 10.55 -13.41
N VAL A 463 -26.14 10.26 -12.13
CA VAL A 463 -26.15 11.27 -11.06
C VAL A 463 -24.96 12.23 -11.13
N THR A 464 -23.87 11.80 -11.77
CA THR A 464 -22.69 12.66 -12.01
C THR A 464 -22.74 13.44 -13.33
N GLY A 465 -23.83 13.35 -14.08
CA GLY A 465 -24.01 14.09 -15.34
C GLY A 465 -23.36 13.44 -16.56
N GLY A 466 -23.07 12.14 -16.47
CA GLY A 466 -22.61 11.32 -17.59
C GLY A 466 -23.61 11.31 -18.75
N HIS A 467 -23.08 11.24 -19.97
CA HIS A 467 -23.86 11.21 -21.20
C HIS A 467 -23.95 9.80 -21.77
N TRP A 468 -25.07 9.45 -22.37
CA TRP A 468 -25.26 8.20 -23.11
C TRP A 468 -25.96 8.48 -24.45
N TYR A 469 -25.75 7.59 -25.42
CA TYR A 469 -26.40 7.73 -26.72
C TYR A 469 -27.81 7.15 -26.66
N ASP A 470 -28.82 7.99 -26.90
CA ASP A 470 -30.21 7.55 -27.00
C ASP A 470 -30.49 7.11 -28.44
N GLU A 471 -30.67 5.80 -28.62
CA GLU A 471 -30.91 5.20 -29.94
C GLU A 471 -32.22 5.66 -30.60
N LYS A 472 -33.22 6.06 -29.81
CA LYS A 472 -34.52 6.53 -30.35
C LYS A 472 -34.42 7.98 -30.80
N MET A 473 -33.73 8.81 -30.03
CA MET A 473 -33.53 10.23 -30.33
C MET A 473 -32.34 10.49 -31.26
N LYS A 474 -31.48 9.48 -31.49
CA LYS A 474 -30.25 9.57 -32.29
C LYS A 474 -29.35 10.73 -31.85
N LYS A 475 -29.23 10.92 -30.53
CA LYS A 475 -28.39 11.96 -29.92
C LYS A 475 -27.86 11.53 -28.56
N TRP A 476 -26.76 12.16 -28.16
CA TRP A 476 -26.25 12.07 -26.79
C TRP A 476 -27.18 12.84 -25.86
N VAL A 477 -27.58 12.19 -24.76
CA VAL A 477 -28.43 12.76 -23.71
C VAL A 477 -27.79 12.55 -22.35
N HIS A 478 -28.26 13.29 -21.35
CA HIS A 478 -27.87 13.12 -19.96
C HIS A 478 -29.10 13.28 -19.06
N ALA A 479 -28.97 12.95 -17.78
CA ALA A 479 -30.05 13.11 -16.82
C ALA A 479 -30.44 14.59 -16.65
N GLY A 480 -31.74 14.87 -16.48
CA GLY A 480 -32.23 16.24 -16.29
C GLY A 480 -31.72 16.88 -14.99
N GLU A 481 -31.87 18.22 -14.90
CA GLU A 481 -31.29 19.03 -13.81
C GLU A 481 -31.63 18.48 -12.41
N HIS A 482 -32.90 18.13 -12.16
CA HIS A 482 -33.38 17.58 -10.90
C HIS A 482 -32.59 16.34 -10.42
N ILE A 483 -32.15 15.46 -11.34
CA ILE A 483 -31.34 14.29 -11.00
C ILE A 483 -29.89 14.71 -10.75
N THR A 484 -29.32 15.55 -11.62
CA THR A 484 -27.92 15.99 -11.51
C THR A 484 -27.65 16.87 -10.28
N THR A 485 -28.66 17.55 -9.75
CA THR A 485 -28.57 18.35 -8.52
C THR A 485 -29.00 17.58 -7.26
N PHE A 486 -29.59 16.38 -7.42
CA PHE A 486 -30.14 15.59 -6.31
C PHE A 486 -29.10 15.34 -5.22
N LEU A 487 -27.91 14.85 -5.60
CA LEU A 487 -26.84 14.51 -4.64
C LEU A 487 -26.32 15.72 -3.87
N LYS A 488 -26.35 16.91 -4.46
CA LYS A 488 -25.94 18.15 -3.77
C LYS A 488 -26.88 18.49 -2.61
N ALA A 489 -28.16 18.16 -2.73
CA ALA A 489 -29.17 18.37 -1.70
C ALA A 489 -29.25 17.22 -0.68
N HIS A 490 -28.54 16.12 -0.92
CA HIS A 490 -28.69 14.86 -0.19
C HIS A 490 -27.32 14.27 0.16
N PRO A 491 -26.61 14.82 1.17
CA PRO A 491 -25.25 14.42 1.53
C PRO A 491 -25.10 12.92 1.85
N GLU A 492 -26.11 12.33 2.49
CA GLU A 492 -26.11 10.89 2.82
C GLU A 492 -26.12 10.04 1.54
N GLN A 493 -26.99 10.36 0.58
CA GLN A 493 -27.06 9.67 -0.71
C GLN A 493 -25.79 9.91 -1.55
N ASN A 494 -25.21 11.10 -1.47
CA ASN A 494 -23.93 11.42 -2.10
C ASN A 494 -22.79 10.56 -1.52
N HIS A 495 -22.77 10.36 -0.21
CA HIS A 495 -21.83 9.46 0.44
C HIS A 495 -22.05 8.00 0.03
N LEU A 496 -23.31 7.54 -0.05
CA LEU A 496 -23.66 6.17 -0.45
C LEU A 496 -23.23 5.81 -1.88
N VAL A 497 -23.15 6.77 -2.80
CA VAL A 497 -22.64 6.51 -4.16
C VAL A 497 -21.12 6.58 -4.25
N GLY A 498 -20.41 6.81 -3.13
CA GLY A 498 -18.95 6.89 -3.07
C GLY A 498 -18.38 8.28 -3.37
N LEU A 499 -19.21 9.33 -3.41
CA LEU A 499 -18.75 10.70 -3.65
C LEU A 499 -18.49 11.44 -2.32
N PRO A 500 -17.45 12.28 -2.24
CA PRO A 500 -17.19 13.08 -1.05
C PRO A 500 -18.33 14.08 -0.83
N ILE A 501 -18.74 14.27 0.42
CA ILE A 501 -19.72 15.30 0.79
C ILE A 501 -19.22 16.63 0.23
N CYS A 502 -20.04 17.28 -0.59
CA CYS A 502 -19.68 18.44 -1.42
C CYS A 502 -19.47 19.70 -0.56
N CYS A 503 -18.42 19.70 0.26
CA CYS A 503 -17.71 20.90 0.64
C CYS A 503 -16.41 20.84 -0.16
N SER A 504 -16.18 21.80 -1.05
CA SER A 504 -14.88 21.94 -1.73
C SER A 504 -13.76 21.84 -0.68
N ILE A 505 -12.76 20.99 -0.91
CA ILE A 505 -11.69 20.68 0.06
C ILE A 505 -11.10 21.96 0.66
N ASP A 506 -10.89 23.02 -0.12
CA ASP A 506 -10.36 24.28 0.41
C ASP A 506 -11.30 25.00 1.39
N ILE A 507 -12.62 24.96 1.16
CA ILE A 507 -13.62 25.51 2.09
C ILE A 507 -13.79 24.59 3.30
N PHE A 508 -13.71 23.27 3.11
CA PHE A 508 -13.83 22.29 4.18
C PHE A 508 -12.62 22.35 5.13
N THR A 509 -11.41 22.41 4.59
CA THR A 509 -10.17 22.55 5.34
C THR A 509 -10.13 23.88 6.07
N GLN A 510 -10.45 25.00 5.41
CA GLN A 510 -10.57 26.31 6.10
C GLN A 510 -11.64 26.31 7.20
N CYS A 511 -12.74 25.58 7.02
CA CYS A 511 -13.81 25.50 8.02
C CYS A 511 -13.44 24.61 9.22
N LEU A 512 -12.61 23.58 9.00
CA LEU A 512 -12.21 22.64 10.05
C LEU A 512 -10.92 23.02 10.77
N THR A 513 -9.95 23.66 10.10
CA THR A 513 -8.72 24.12 10.77
C THR A 513 -9.07 25.04 11.93
N GLY A 514 -8.47 24.80 13.09
CA GLY A 514 -8.77 25.50 14.33
C GLY A 514 -10.03 25.02 15.04
N TYR A 515 -10.88 24.17 14.44
CA TYR A 515 -12.04 23.62 15.14
C TYR A 515 -11.58 22.84 16.37
N ALA A 516 -12.14 23.18 17.53
CA ALA A 516 -11.64 22.74 18.82
C ALA A 516 -12.67 21.91 19.59
N GLN A 517 -12.17 20.85 20.23
CA GLN A 517 -12.97 20.04 21.13
C GLN A 517 -13.10 20.77 22.48
N LEU A 518 -14.30 21.31 22.73
CA LEU A 518 -14.64 21.94 24.01
C LEU A 518 -14.55 20.91 25.15
N PRO A 519 -13.97 21.28 26.30
CA PRO A 519 -13.85 20.39 27.45
C PRO A 519 -15.24 20.13 28.03
N THR A 520 -15.55 18.86 28.31
CA THR A 520 -16.81 18.47 28.96
C THR A 520 -16.54 17.83 30.31
N ILE A 521 -17.16 18.35 31.36
CA ILE A 521 -17.21 17.80 32.70
C ILE A 521 -18.26 16.66 32.72
N PRO A 522 -17.90 15.45 33.17
CA PRO A 522 -18.86 14.36 33.35
C PRO A 522 -20.01 14.81 34.26
N GLY A 523 -21.25 14.54 33.86
CA GLY A 523 -22.41 14.77 34.73
C GLY A 523 -22.54 13.66 35.77
N ASP A 524 -23.00 13.97 36.98
CA ASP A 524 -23.36 12.94 37.96
C ASP A 524 -24.43 12.00 37.41
N GLN A 525 -24.24 10.70 37.64
CA GLN A 525 -25.23 9.61 37.50
C GLN A 525 -26.27 9.82 36.38
N GLY A 526 -25.85 9.65 35.12
CA GLY A 526 -26.77 9.63 33.97
C GLY A 526 -27.19 11.01 33.42
N LYS A 527 -26.63 12.13 33.92
CA LYS A 527 -26.83 13.46 33.32
C LYS A 527 -25.81 13.73 32.21
N ARG A 528 -26.24 14.45 31.16
CA ARG A 528 -25.37 14.92 30.06
C ARG A 528 -24.19 15.73 30.61
N SER A 529 -23.02 15.54 30.01
CA SER A 529 -21.81 16.27 30.34
C SER A 529 -21.99 17.79 30.15
N LYS A 530 -21.39 18.59 31.04
CA LYS A 530 -21.46 20.06 31.01
C LYS A 530 -20.16 20.65 30.50
N ILE A 531 -20.19 21.69 29.68
CA ILE A 531 -18.98 22.35 29.20
C ILE A 531 -18.25 23.01 30.39
N SER A 532 -16.92 22.88 30.46
CA SER A 532 -16.12 23.50 31.53
C SER A 532 -16.27 25.03 31.53
N PRO A 533 -16.21 25.69 32.71
CA PRO A 533 -16.36 27.14 32.81
C PRO A 533 -15.27 27.88 32.05
N CYS A 534 -15.61 29.05 31.50
CA CYS A 534 -14.65 29.92 30.83
C CYS A 534 -13.64 30.52 31.82
N ILE A 535 -12.43 30.76 31.34
CA ILE A 535 -11.37 31.48 32.04
C ILE A 535 -11.20 32.88 31.43
N GLN A 536 -10.84 33.86 32.26
CA GLN A 536 -10.50 35.21 31.79
C GLN A 536 -9.10 35.21 31.16
N TRP A 537 -8.93 35.97 30.07
CA TRP A 537 -7.69 36.05 29.30
C TRP A 537 -6.43 36.23 30.17
N HIS A 538 -6.43 37.16 31.12
CA HIS A 538 -5.23 37.45 31.92
C HIS A 538 -4.77 36.30 32.85
N LEU A 539 -5.59 35.25 33.04
CA LEU A 539 -5.26 34.06 33.81
C LEU A 539 -4.74 32.91 32.94
N THR A 540 -4.61 33.13 31.62
CA THR A 540 -4.14 32.10 30.69
C THR A 540 -2.62 32.12 30.53
N LEU A 541 -2.06 30.98 30.14
CA LEU A 541 -0.64 30.89 29.79
C LEU A 541 -0.34 31.78 28.58
N SER A 542 -1.23 31.77 27.60
CA SER A 542 -1.15 32.58 26.40
C SER A 542 -1.01 34.08 26.71
N ALA A 543 -1.74 34.60 27.70
CA ALA A 543 -1.62 36.01 28.11
C ALA A 543 -0.27 36.33 28.75
N THR A 544 0.29 35.38 29.52
CA THR A 544 1.61 35.53 30.15
C THR A 544 2.72 35.60 29.11
N ILE A 545 2.63 34.78 28.05
CA ILE A 545 3.61 34.75 26.96
C ILE A 545 3.51 36.00 26.07
N ASN A 546 2.30 36.45 25.74
CA ASN A 546 2.06 37.52 24.76
C ASN A 546 2.23 38.97 25.27
N MET A 547 2.77 39.20 26.47
CA MET A 547 2.82 40.52 27.11
C MET A 547 3.25 41.66 26.14
N PRO A 548 2.33 42.53 25.67
CA PRO A 548 2.73 43.76 25.02
C PRO A 548 3.00 44.80 26.10
N GLY A 549 3.97 45.68 25.85
CA GLY A 549 4.13 46.93 26.59
C GLY A 549 2.80 47.68 26.71
N GLU A 550 2.68 48.43 27.81
CA GLU A 550 1.53 49.25 28.17
C GLU A 550 0.98 50.03 26.95
N ASP A 551 -0.33 49.89 26.69
CA ASP A 551 -1.25 50.88 26.08
C ASP A 551 -2.30 50.37 25.07
N SER A 552 -2.39 49.07 24.77
CA SER A 552 -3.47 48.55 23.89
C SER A 552 -4.51 47.69 24.61
N GLN A 553 -5.55 48.39 25.12
CA GLN A 553 -6.92 47.96 25.41
C GLN A 553 -7.23 47.15 26.68
N VAL A 554 -7.78 47.88 27.67
CA VAL A 554 -8.46 47.39 28.89
C VAL A 554 -9.60 46.39 28.57
N SER A 555 -10.16 46.35 27.35
CA SER A 555 -11.25 45.45 26.95
C SER A 555 -10.83 43.98 26.75
N LYS A 556 -9.55 43.68 26.46
CA LYS A 556 -9.09 42.29 26.27
C LYS A 556 -8.89 41.53 27.58
N ARG A 557 -8.60 42.22 28.70
CA ARG A 557 -8.27 41.57 29.99
C ARG A 557 -9.43 40.76 30.59
N SER A 558 -10.68 41.15 30.30
CA SER A 558 -11.91 40.50 30.78
C SER A 558 -12.55 39.57 29.75
N SER A 559 -11.92 39.35 28.58
CA SER A 559 -12.43 38.43 27.56
C SER A 559 -12.40 36.99 28.10
N LEU A 560 -13.47 36.24 27.84
CA LEU A 560 -13.66 34.87 28.32
C LEU A 560 -13.28 33.87 27.23
N TYR A 561 -12.56 32.82 27.63
CA TYR A 561 -12.10 31.74 26.76
C TYR A 561 -12.39 30.37 27.38
N TYR A 562 -12.59 29.36 26.55
CA TYR A 562 -12.56 27.95 26.93
C TYR A 562 -11.13 27.40 26.80
N LYS A 563 -10.66 26.65 27.80
CA LYS A 563 -9.44 25.83 27.67
C LYS A 563 -9.80 24.49 27.02
N CYS A 564 -9.38 24.29 25.79
CA CYS A 564 -9.75 23.12 25.00
C CYS A 564 -8.76 21.97 25.16
N LEU A 565 -9.25 20.76 24.89
CA LEU A 565 -8.44 19.54 24.96
C LEU A 565 -7.64 19.33 23.67
N ALA A 566 -8.25 19.65 22.53
CA ALA A 566 -7.65 19.47 21.22
C ALA A 566 -8.23 20.44 20.18
N PHE A 567 -7.52 20.63 19.08
CA PHE A 567 -7.96 21.36 17.89
C PHE A 567 -7.52 20.64 16.61
N THR A 568 -8.09 21.03 15.47
CA THR A 568 -7.73 20.49 14.15
C THR A 568 -6.65 21.36 13.48
N THR A 569 -5.55 20.76 13.03
CA THR A 569 -4.43 21.44 12.33
C THR A 569 -4.76 21.75 10.87
N VAL A 570 -3.82 22.38 10.15
CA VAL A 570 -3.94 22.61 8.69
C VAL A 570 -4.01 21.29 7.91
N SER A 571 -3.21 20.29 8.28
CA SER A 571 -3.24 18.92 7.73
C SER A 571 -4.46 18.09 8.15
N LEU A 572 -5.40 18.67 8.90
CA LEU A 572 -6.59 18.02 9.46
C LEU A 572 -6.30 17.00 10.57
N ASP A 573 -5.13 17.08 11.19
CA ASP A 573 -4.79 16.27 12.36
C ASP A 573 -5.50 16.81 13.60
N LYS A 574 -5.82 15.92 14.53
CA LYS A 574 -6.27 16.32 15.86
C LYS A 574 -5.06 16.51 16.77
N ALA A 575 -4.69 17.74 17.05
CA ALA A 575 -3.62 18.11 18.00
C ALA A 575 -4.22 18.34 19.39
N ALA A 576 -3.78 17.58 20.39
CA ALA A 576 -4.18 17.76 21.78
C ALA A 576 -3.15 18.60 22.56
N VAL A 577 -3.54 19.07 23.75
CA VAL A 577 -2.54 19.57 24.72
C VAL A 577 -1.56 18.44 25.04
N GLY A 578 -0.26 18.71 24.94
CA GLY A 578 0.83 17.73 25.03
C GLY A 578 1.24 17.09 23.71
N SER A 579 0.47 17.28 22.62
CA SER A 579 0.88 16.80 21.30
C SER A 579 2.04 17.61 20.74
N HIS A 580 2.87 16.95 19.93
CA HIS A 580 3.97 17.59 19.22
C HIS A 580 3.51 17.99 17.82
N VAL A 581 3.87 19.20 17.39
CA VAL A 581 3.35 19.83 16.17
C VAL A 581 4.44 20.52 15.35
N VAL A 582 4.12 20.84 14.08
CA VAL A 582 5.03 21.54 13.15
C VAL A 582 4.59 22.98 12.93
N LEU A 583 5.44 23.89 13.40
CA LEU A 583 5.63 25.29 12.96
C LEU A 583 7.15 25.58 12.94
N CYS A 584 7.74 25.45 14.13
CA CYS A 584 8.99 24.80 14.51
C CYS A 584 8.56 23.42 15.06
N VAL A 585 9.46 22.47 15.32
CA VAL A 585 9.03 21.33 16.15
C VAL A 585 8.72 21.86 17.55
N ALA A 586 7.46 21.73 17.99
CA ALA A 586 6.97 22.29 19.27
C ALA A 586 6.01 21.34 19.99
N MET A 587 5.78 21.56 21.27
CA MET A 587 4.71 20.90 22.04
C MET A 587 3.62 21.91 22.42
N VAL A 588 2.36 21.48 22.37
CA VAL A 588 1.19 22.31 22.68
C VAL A 588 0.97 22.38 24.19
N ASP A 589 1.01 23.58 24.76
CA ASP A 589 0.83 23.81 26.19
C ASP A 589 -0.60 24.23 26.56
N GLU A 590 -1.25 25.04 25.72
CA GLU A 590 -2.58 25.58 25.98
C GLU A 590 -3.33 25.84 24.67
N ILE A 591 -4.62 25.51 24.62
CA ILE A 591 -5.52 25.79 23.49
C ILE A 591 -6.68 26.64 24.00
N LEU A 592 -6.89 27.82 23.41
CA LEU A 592 -7.94 28.75 23.83
C LEU A 592 -8.93 29.06 22.70
N VAL A 593 -10.21 28.87 23.00
CA VAL A 593 -11.35 29.22 22.13
C VAL A 593 -12.13 30.37 22.76
N PRO A 594 -12.42 31.46 22.03
CA PRO A 594 -13.25 32.55 22.57
C PRO A 594 -14.63 32.07 23.00
N HIS A 595 -15.18 32.65 24.06
CA HIS A 595 -16.53 32.34 24.52
C HIS A 595 -17.56 32.51 23.37
N GLY A 596 -18.46 31.53 23.23
CA GLY A 596 -19.45 31.48 22.16
C GLY A 596 -18.94 31.04 20.79
N LYS A 597 -17.67 30.63 20.65
CA LYS A 597 -17.09 30.09 19.41
C LYS A 597 -16.66 28.63 19.56
N HIS A 598 -16.31 28.02 18.43
CA HIS A 598 -15.79 26.64 18.34
C HIS A 598 -14.38 26.55 17.73
N HIS A 599 -13.82 27.67 17.29
CA HIS A 599 -12.49 27.74 16.70
C HIS A 599 -11.48 28.31 17.68
N ALA A 600 -10.36 27.62 17.83
CA ALA A 600 -9.22 28.07 18.60
C ALA A 600 -8.69 29.38 18.01
N GLN A 601 -8.29 30.31 18.87
CA GLN A 601 -7.72 31.60 18.48
C GLN A 601 -6.29 31.76 18.97
N HIS A 602 -5.97 31.16 20.12
CA HIS A 602 -4.66 31.26 20.72
C HIS A 602 -4.20 29.87 21.14
N ILE A 603 -3.02 29.49 20.68
CA ILE A 603 -2.37 28.23 21.01
C ILE A 603 -1.01 28.58 21.57
N ALA A 604 -0.80 28.32 22.86
CA ALA A 604 0.50 28.43 23.48
C ALA A 604 1.31 27.17 23.20
N VAL A 605 2.54 27.34 22.76
CA VAL A 605 3.47 26.24 22.46
C VAL A 605 4.85 26.58 22.99
N HIS A 606 5.69 25.57 23.21
CA HIS A 606 7.13 25.75 23.35
C HIS A 606 7.91 25.00 22.28
N CYS A 607 8.89 25.68 21.66
CA CYS A 607 9.71 25.12 20.59
C CYS A 607 10.87 24.27 21.13
N PHE A 608 11.14 23.16 20.45
CA PHE A 608 12.37 22.39 20.57
C PHE A 608 13.47 23.00 19.70
N LYS A 609 14.73 22.67 20.02
CA LYS A 609 15.89 22.90 19.15
C LYS A 609 16.43 21.59 18.63
N PHE A 610 16.76 21.56 17.34
CA PHE A 610 17.54 20.47 16.75
C PHE A 610 18.97 20.50 17.26
N LEU A 611 19.53 19.33 17.57
CA LEU A 611 20.97 19.17 17.76
C LEU A 611 21.66 19.10 16.38
N PRO A 612 22.97 19.45 16.29
CA PRO A 612 23.68 19.53 15.01
C PRO A 612 23.99 18.17 14.37
N GLU A 613 23.85 17.08 15.12
CA GLU A 613 24.14 15.72 14.68
C GLU A 613 22.92 14.81 14.88
N LEU A 614 22.78 13.82 13.99
CA LEU A 614 21.80 12.75 14.17
C LEU A 614 22.13 11.90 15.40
N HIS A 615 21.12 11.21 15.94
CA HIS A 615 21.34 10.28 17.03
C HIS A 615 22.34 9.19 16.60
N PRO A 616 23.40 8.90 17.38
CA PRO A 616 24.52 8.07 16.92
C PRO A 616 24.15 6.62 16.59
N THR A 617 23.10 6.08 17.22
CA THR A 617 22.63 4.71 16.97
C THR A 617 21.37 4.61 16.11
N LEU A 618 20.34 5.41 16.41
CA LEU A 618 19.07 5.39 15.68
C LEU A 618 19.09 6.22 14.39
N HIS A 619 20.10 7.07 14.19
CA HIS A 619 20.27 7.89 12.99
C HIS A 619 19.10 8.83 12.65
N VAL A 620 18.34 9.24 13.67
CA VAL A 620 17.22 10.19 13.55
C VAL A 620 17.55 11.56 14.17
N PRO A 621 16.85 12.64 13.77
CA PRO A 621 17.09 13.97 14.32
C PRO A 621 16.82 14.04 15.83
N GLN A 622 17.76 14.63 16.57
CA GLN A 622 17.65 14.83 18.00
C GLN A 622 17.08 16.22 18.31
N LEU A 623 16.21 16.27 19.31
CA LEU A 623 15.51 17.45 19.79
C LEU A 623 15.81 17.67 21.27
N ARG A 624 15.97 18.94 21.67
CA ARG A 624 16.15 19.31 23.07
C ARG A 624 15.33 20.54 23.42
N LEU A 625 14.77 20.56 24.62
CA LEU A 625 14.20 21.77 25.21
C LEU A 625 15.33 22.74 25.60
N PRO A 626 15.36 23.97 25.08
CA PRO A 626 16.38 24.94 25.44
C PRO A 626 16.32 25.32 26.92
N GLU A 627 17.46 25.70 27.51
CA GLU A 627 17.56 26.13 28.92
C GLU A 627 16.61 27.30 29.24
N THR A 628 16.43 28.20 28.28
CA THR A 628 15.35 29.20 28.30
C THR A 628 14.25 28.71 27.36
N ILE A 629 13.12 28.27 27.92
CA ILE A 629 11.98 27.76 27.17
C ILE A 629 11.48 28.86 26.23
N HIS A 630 11.60 28.62 24.92
CA HIS A 630 11.08 29.54 23.92
C HIS A 630 9.61 29.26 23.69
N GLN A 631 8.77 30.02 24.41
CA GLN A 631 7.32 29.92 24.31
C GLN A 631 6.77 30.94 23.31
N LEU A 632 5.77 30.52 22.54
CA LEU A 632 5.09 31.32 21.54
C LEU A 632 3.58 31.17 21.70
N VAL A 633 2.83 32.20 21.34
CA VAL A 633 1.38 32.08 21.13
C VAL A 633 1.10 32.29 19.67
N VAL A 634 0.52 31.27 19.06
CA VAL A 634 0.25 31.22 17.63
C VAL A 634 -1.24 31.01 17.36
N THR A 635 -1.60 31.13 16.10
CA THR A 635 -2.94 30.80 15.60
C THR A 635 -2.96 29.37 15.06
N PRO A 636 -4.13 28.72 14.97
CA PRO A 636 -4.23 27.38 14.39
C PRO A 636 -3.66 27.27 12.98
N GLU A 637 -3.73 28.34 12.19
CA GLU A 637 -3.23 28.42 10.82
C GLU A 637 -1.69 28.36 10.75
N ASP A 638 -1.00 28.69 11.84
CA ASP A 638 0.46 28.56 11.94
C ASP A 638 0.90 27.11 12.21
N ILE A 639 -0.02 26.23 12.62
CA ILE A 639 0.29 24.84 12.99
C ILE A 639 -0.07 23.89 11.85
N LEU A 640 0.96 23.43 11.16
CA LEU A 640 0.82 22.62 9.96
C LEU A 640 0.24 21.24 10.27
N CYS A 641 0.86 20.50 11.18
CA CYS A 641 0.49 19.12 11.46
C CYS A 641 0.93 18.61 12.84
N VAL A 642 0.42 17.44 13.24
CA VAL A 642 0.92 16.67 14.39
C VAL A 642 2.06 15.76 13.92
N VAL A 643 3.13 15.68 14.71
CA VAL A 643 4.30 14.83 14.44
C VAL A 643 4.58 13.88 15.59
N ASN A 644 5.24 12.77 15.25
CA ASN A 644 5.64 11.78 16.23
C ASN A 644 7.01 12.14 16.81
N VAL A 645 7.05 12.41 18.11
CA VAL A 645 8.27 12.68 18.87
C VAL A 645 8.36 11.67 20.00
N GLN A 646 9.50 10.99 20.09
CA GLN A 646 9.78 10.01 21.13
C GLN A 646 10.74 10.57 22.16
N HIS A 647 10.60 10.14 23.40
CA HIS A 647 11.62 10.39 24.41
C HIS A 647 12.88 9.57 24.10
N ASP A 648 14.06 10.14 24.29
CA ASP A 648 15.34 9.42 24.08
C ASP A 648 15.66 8.50 25.27
N CYS A 649 14.90 7.40 25.37
CA CYS A 649 15.11 6.39 26.40
C CYS A 649 16.46 5.68 26.28
N MET A 650 17.10 5.74 25.11
CA MET A 650 18.39 5.09 24.85
C MET A 650 19.52 5.84 25.54
N ALA A 651 19.60 7.16 25.36
CA ALA A 651 20.60 8.00 26.01
C ALA A 651 20.48 7.97 27.54
N GLU A 652 19.26 7.84 28.06
CA GLU A 652 18.98 7.82 29.51
C GLU A 652 19.20 6.44 30.16
N GLY A 653 19.36 5.39 29.36
CA GLY A 653 19.75 4.05 29.81
C GLY A 653 18.85 3.49 30.91
N LYS A 654 19.40 3.33 32.12
CA LYS A 654 18.68 2.71 33.27
C LYS A 654 17.55 3.59 33.84
N ASN A 655 17.56 4.89 33.56
CA ASN A 655 16.59 5.82 34.14
C ASN A 655 15.19 5.70 33.52
N CYS A 656 15.06 5.04 32.35
CA CYS A 656 13.78 4.75 31.69
C CYS A 656 13.45 3.25 31.69
N LYS A 657 13.91 2.49 32.71
CA LYS A 657 13.66 1.03 32.83
C LYS A 657 12.69 0.67 33.95
N GLU A 658 12.29 1.63 34.78
CA GLU A 658 11.28 1.41 35.81
C GLU A 658 9.90 1.26 35.16
N MET A 659 9.14 0.25 35.60
CA MET A 659 7.79 0.01 35.12
C MET A 659 6.77 0.44 36.17
N GLN A 660 5.78 1.21 35.73
CA GLN A 660 4.57 1.45 36.50
C GLN A 660 3.40 0.64 35.92
N HIS A 661 2.43 0.32 36.76
CA HIS A 661 1.21 -0.35 36.33
C HIS A 661 0.09 0.69 36.22
N VAL A 662 -0.52 0.77 35.04
CA VAL A 662 -1.60 1.71 34.75
C VAL A 662 -2.90 0.93 34.53
N PRO A 663 -4.04 1.38 35.10
CA PRO A 663 -5.33 0.73 34.87
C PRO A 663 -5.71 0.82 33.39
N ILE A 664 -6.21 -0.29 32.85
CA ILE A 664 -6.75 -0.35 31.51
C ILE A 664 -8.12 0.33 31.53
N GLN A 665 -8.34 1.29 30.63
CA GLN A 665 -9.67 1.83 30.37
C GLN A 665 -10.38 1.01 29.29
N GLN A 666 -11.61 0.58 29.58
CA GLN A 666 -12.51 -0.05 28.60
C GLN A 666 -13.82 0.73 28.60
N GLU A 667 -14.29 1.14 27.42
CA GLU A 667 -15.55 1.89 27.26
C GLU A 667 -15.64 3.14 28.17
N HIS A 668 -14.53 3.89 28.31
CA HIS A 668 -14.40 5.06 29.19
C HIS A 668 -14.48 4.78 30.70
N VAL A 669 -14.36 3.53 31.12
CA VAL A 669 -14.33 3.14 32.54
C VAL A 669 -12.97 2.52 32.87
N GLU A 670 -12.35 2.98 33.96
CA GLU A 670 -11.16 2.33 34.51
C GLU A 670 -11.51 0.94 35.03
N THR A 671 -10.78 -0.06 34.56
CA THR A 671 -10.96 -1.44 34.98
C THR A 671 -9.94 -1.83 36.06
N THR A 672 -10.18 -2.95 36.74
CA THR A 672 -9.21 -3.54 37.67
C THR A 672 -8.02 -4.22 36.96
N LYS A 673 -8.06 -4.33 35.63
CA LYS A 673 -6.95 -4.89 34.85
C LYS A 673 -5.88 -3.83 34.70
N MET A 674 -4.65 -4.19 35.02
CA MET A 674 -3.50 -3.31 34.91
C MET A 674 -2.60 -3.76 33.76
N HIS A 675 -1.89 -2.82 33.15
CA HIS A 675 -0.82 -3.14 32.21
C HIS A 675 0.47 -2.38 32.57
N PRO A 676 1.65 -2.96 32.32
CA PRO A 676 2.92 -2.30 32.59
C PRO A 676 3.19 -1.22 31.53
N THR A 677 3.67 -0.07 31.98
CA THR A 677 4.19 1.04 31.16
C THR A 677 5.51 1.52 31.74
N VAL A 678 6.34 2.14 30.92
CA VAL A 678 7.64 2.72 31.29
C VAL A 678 7.42 4.05 31.98
N VAL A 679 8.15 4.27 33.08
CA VAL A 679 8.32 5.59 33.66
C VAL A 679 9.49 6.25 32.96
N HIS A 680 9.21 7.28 32.16
CA HIS A 680 10.26 8.05 31.50
C HIS A 680 10.99 8.95 32.50
N ALA A 681 12.31 9.03 32.35
CA ALA A 681 13.12 9.98 33.10
C ALA A 681 12.71 11.41 32.74
N SER A 682 12.76 12.32 33.71
CA SER A 682 12.46 13.74 33.53
C SER A 682 13.60 14.47 32.81
N THR A 683 13.98 14.04 31.62
CA THR A 683 15.06 14.64 30.84
C THR A 683 14.53 15.37 29.61
N ASN A 684 15.34 16.29 29.10
CA ASN A 684 14.99 17.16 27.97
C ASN A 684 15.45 16.58 26.61
N ALA A 685 15.62 15.26 26.50
CA ALA A 685 16.14 14.60 25.30
C ALA A 685 15.01 13.88 24.54
N TYR A 686 14.83 14.26 23.28
CA TYR A 686 13.75 13.77 22.43
C TYR A 686 14.26 13.48 21.02
N LEU A 687 13.53 12.65 20.28
CA LEU A 687 13.84 12.20 18.93
C LEU A 687 12.64 12.49 18.02
N LEU A 688 12.89 13.17 16.89
CA LEU A 688 11.88 13.34 15.86
C LEU A 688 11.78 12.05 15.05
N ASN A 689 10.61 11.43 15.02
CA ASN A 689 10.44 10.18 14.28
C ASN A 689 10.25 10.42 12.78
N THR A 690 11.33 10.23 12.02
CA THR A 690 11.34 10.33 10.57
C THR A 690 10.79 9.08 9.86
N HIS A 691 10.49 8.02 10.60
CA HIS A 691 9.86 6.81 10.06
C HIS A 691 8.32 6.91 10.01
N ALA A 692 7.74 8.01 10.49
CA ALA A 692 6.30 8.25 10.40
C ALA A 692 5.86 8.45 8.95
N LEU A 693 4.85 7.70 8.52
CA LEU A 693 4.31 7.78 7.15
C LEU A 693 3.43 9.01 6.95
N HIS A 694 2.70 9.38 8.00
CA HIS A 694 1.79 10.50 7.95
C HIS A 694 2.57 11.82 8.00
N ASN A 695 2.21 12.76 7.13
CA ASN A 695 2.90 14.06 6.99
C ASN A 695 4.42 13.97 6.72
N TYR A 696 4.91 12.90 6.10
CA TYR A 696 6.35 12.68 5.85
C TYR A 696 7.03 13.88 5.17
N GLN A 697 6.34 14.57 4.25
CA GLN A 697 6.88 15.76 3.57
C GLN A 697 7.10 16.92 4.54
N LEU A 698 6.16 17.16 5.46
CA LEU A 698 6.26 18.23 6.46
C LEU A 698 7.31 17.91 7.52
N ILE A 699 7.43 16.63 7.90
CA ILE A 699 8.50 16.14 8.78
C ILE A 699 9.87 16.36 8.12
N SER A 700 10.01 16.00 6.85
CA SER A 700 11.25 16.25 6.09
C SER A 700 11.56 17.74 6.00
N ALA A 701 10.57 18.57 5.64
CA ALA A 701 10.76 20.01 5.44
C ALA A 701 11.16 20.79 6.70
N VAL A 702 10.75 20.34 7.90
CA VAL A 702 11.11 21.01 9.17
C VAL A 702 12.54 20.67 9.64
N ILE A 703 13.16 19.62 9.08
CA ILE A 703 14.52 19.22 9.45
C ILE A 703 15.54 20.20 8.85
N PRO A 704 16.52 20.69 9.63
CA PRO A 704 17.59 21.54 9.11
C PRO A 704 18.37 20.90 7.97
N LYS A 705 18.66 21.67 6.90
CA LYS A 705 19.45 21.21 5.73
C LYS A 705 20.78 20.54 6.09
N ALA A 706 21.45 20.97 7.16
CA ALA A 706 22.70 20.39 7.63
C ALA A 706 22.56 18.93 8.15
N LEU A 707 21.37 18.54 8.59
CA LEU A 707 21.08 17.16 9.00
C LEU A 707 20.69 16.28 7.81
N HIS A 708 20.05 16.82 6.77
CA HIS A 708 19.68 16.04 5.58
C HIS A 708 20.88 15.36 4.91
N SER A 709 22.01 16.05 4.82
CA SER A 709 23.24 15.46 4.27
C SER A 709 23.80 14.32 5.11
N GLN A 710 23.45 14.23 6.40
CA GLN A 710 23.87 13.15 7.30
C GLN A 710 22.95 11.92 7.18
N ILE A 711 21.64 12.14 6.94
CA ILE A 711 20.63 11.07 6.85
C ILE A 711 20.94 10.13 5.69
N GLY A 712 21.39 10.65 4.55
CA GLY A 712 21.77 9.82 3.39
C GLY A 712 23.08 9.04 3.54
N SER A 713 23.85 9.28 4.60
CA SER A 713 25.18 8.68 4.85
C SER A 713 25.27 7.90 6.16
N SER A 714 24.16 7.73 6.87
CA SER A 714 24.14 7.37 8.30
C SER A 714 24.48 5.90 8.56
N ILE A 715 24.04 4.98 7.70
CA ILE A 715 24.38 3.54 7.78
C ILE A 715 25.21 3.17 6.56
N VAL A 716 26.54 3.33 6.66
CA VAL A 716 27.48 2.80 5.67
C VAL A 716 27.75 1.34 6.02
N VAL A 717 27.13 0.43 5.27
CA VAL A 717 27.42 -1.00 5.43
C VAL A 717 28.72 -1.31 4.68
N ASP A 718 29.71 -1.89 5.35
CA ASP A 718 30.94 -2.35 4.68
C ASP A 718 30.63 -3.53 3.77
N HIS A 719 30.40 -3.23 2.49
CA HIS A 719 30.12 -4.22 1.46
C HIS A 719 31.31 -5.15 1.16
N HIS A 720 32.54 -4.83 1.61
CA HIS A 720 33.71 -5.70 1.44
C HIS A 720 33.83 -6.79 2.51
N SER A 721 33.07 -6.66 3.60
CA SER A 721 33.01 -7.66 4.68
C SER A 721 32.01 -8.81 4.43
N LEU A 722 31.17 -8.67 3.40
CA LEU A 722 30.22 -9.67 2.87
C LEU A 722 30.87 -10.49 1.76
#